data_AF-A0A318LAT3-F1
#
_entry.id   AF-A0A318LAT3-F1
#
_cell.length_a   1.000
_cell.length_b   1.000
_cell.length_c   1.000
_cell.angle_alpha   90.00
_cell.angle_beta   90.00
_cell.angle_gamma   90.00
#
_symmetry.space_group_name_H-M   'P 1'
#
loop_
_entity.id
_entity.type
_entity.pdbx_description
1 polymer ?
#
loop_
_entity_poly.entity_id
_entity_poly.type
_entity_poly.pdbx_seq_one_letter_code
_entity_poly.pdbx_strand_id
1 'polypeptide(L)'
;MTEPSGFETIQGQGLSRRGFLHGSAAGGVAAFALPAAQAGAEPPGRLRVERTTVEYASTLLGTDVAEPRLSWVLAAHGHGASQSAYQVQVGTDPRRPGAVWDSGRVVSAESVGIAYAGPPLRPRTRYHWRVRVWDGDGRPSAWSAARWWETALLATPWRARWIGAAAPPAPLDFTGTSWIWGTGATPTGAPTGPRWFRAALDLPADAEVTEARVVATADDDFTLHLGGRQVLHAPERVDGWKSAQQADVTEQVRASGGRVVLAALATNRGNASVNPGGLLVRLVVDLAGGQRRELVTGEDWLVAETEQSGWPDPAFDDSGWEPAVVLAPYGQGPWGGQVSVAVDEAPAPLLRTEFTVREPVARARLYVSGLAYYEAHLNGRRVGRQVLDPGFTDYDETVLYATHDVTELLRKGANAIGVTLGRGFYAMTTPNVWNWQRPTWRGEPALLAQLEIDHPDGTRTTVASGPDWRLTTGPTLTNSLYAGESHDARLEPKGWTEPGFDDGGWQAPEVRAAPKGVLRAQDHEPIEVVETIRPVAITELRPGEYVVDMGRTMAGWTRLTVRAPEGTEVSLLHGERLGADGSVQAQTGHVPGRFQLDTYVCAGTGTETWEPRFSYKGFRYVQVSGLPAKPAPEDVLGRVVHSAVRETGSFRCSEPFYEQLDRAMRRTVLNNLHGIPTDTPMYEKNGWTGDAQVGAPTMLHAFGMERFLTKWIGDLADSQSAPGQLPVIVPSGGWGYTELAPAPEWTTVFPFLLREMYRSYGDLRLARRHWDPLVRYLDWEIGRLQDGLAVTALGDYLPPGYGGNPPEDTRLTATAYLYRALLGTAELGDVLGEPEVAERYRSVADGLKAALNAAFLAPEGHYRTAKDPDYRQTSNAVPLAFGLVPPGAEASVVSSLVADIRARGDHLNTGALGTSVLLRVLSAHGHADVAHAIATQRSYPSWGYWFDSGADTMWEMWHLDSRSRDHYFQGTVTQWLYENVGGLRPGDAGYARFVVRPDARTGVSWARTSLDTVRGEVSAGWARLDGELRLTVGVPVGATAEVHVPAAARADVRAPRGTRFVRAEPGFAVYSAGHGEWTFTSRNP
;
A
#
# COMPACT_ATOMS: atom_id res chain seq x y z
N MET A 1 10.00 60.24 -27.87
CA MET A 1 9.55 61.05 -26.73
C MET A 1 9.62 60.15 -25.50
N THR A 2 10.82 59.92 -24.97
CA THR A 2 11.48 60.66 -23.85
C THR A 2 10.75 60.51 -22.50
N GLU A 3 11.20 59.48 -21.77
CA GLU A 3 11.62 59.43 -20.34
C GLU A 3 12.01 60.78 -19.66
N PRO A 4 12.20 60.90 -18.32
CA PRO A 4 13.03 59.98 -17.45
C PRO A 4 12.56 59.81 -15.95
N SER A 5 12.81 58.68 -15.26
CA SER A 5 14.00 58.17 -14.50
C SER A 5 14.06 58.55 -13.00
N GLY A 6 14.58 57.63 -12.14
CA GLY A 6 15.01 57.92 -10.77
C GLY A 6 15.07 56.73 -9.78
N PHE A 7 16.21 56.05 -9.73
CA PHE A 7 16.66 55.03 -8.76
C PHE A 7 17.09 55.64 -7.41
N GLU A 8 17.02 54.88 -6.30
CA GLU A 8 18.12 54.84 -5.32
C GLU A 8 18.11 53.59 -4.40
N THR A 9 19.32 53.21 -3.97
CA THR A 9 19.79 51.95 -3.41
C THR A 9 20.32 52.20 -1.99
N ILE A 10 20.18 51.29 -1.02
CA ILE A 10 21.14 51.19 0.10
C ILE A 10 21.47 49.72 0.42
N GLN A 11 22.77 49.46 0.47
CA GLN A 11 23.48 48.21 0.77
C GLN A 11 23.50 47.86 2.27
N GLY A 12 23.82 46.59 2.56
CA GLY A 12 23.87 46.02 3.90
C GLY A 12 25.22 46.08 4.62
N GLN A 13 25.29 45.39 5.76
CA GLN A 13 26.44 44.86 6.52
C GLN A 13 25.79 43.98 7.63
N GLY A 14 26.10 42.71 7.88
CA GLY A 14 27.37 41.99 7.87
C GLY A 14 27.79 41.74 9.33
N LEU A 15 27.53 40.56 9.90
CA LEU A 15 28.06 40.17 11.23
C LEU A 15 28.67 38.76 11.18
N SER A 16 29.92 38.69 11.66
CA SER A 16 30.87 37.61 11.47
C SER A 16 30.91 36.60 12.65
N ARG A 17 31.50 35.43 12.38
CA ARG A 17 31.82 34.37 13.34
C ARG A 17 33.20 34.60 14.00
N ARG A 18 33.28 34.64 15.35
CA ARG A 18 34.16 33.81 16.23
C ARG A 18 34.26 34.33 17.68
N GLY A 19 33.86 33.46 18.63
CA GLY A 19 34.47 33.14 19.94
C GLY A 19 34.73 34.23 20.99
N PHE A 20 34.20 34.11 22.23
CA PHE A 20 34.74 33.28 23.33
C PHE A 20 34.03 33.58 24.69
N LEU A 21 33.56 32.50 25.35
CA LEU A 21 33.36 32.17 26.79
C LEU A 21 33.04 33.21 27.91
N HIS A 22 32.00 32.83 28.68
CA HIS A 22 31.85 32.72 30.16
C HIS A 22 30.70 33.51 30.81
N GLY A 23 29.88 32.81 31.62
CA GLY A 23 29.22 33.40 32.80
C GLY A 23 27.72 33.15 32.96
N SER A 24 27.39 32.19 33.81
CA SER A 24 26.07 31.76 34.28
C SER A 24 25.24 32.86 34.98
N ALA A 25 23.90 32.84 34.84
CA ALA A 25 22.90 32.78 35.94
C ALA A 25 21.51 33.37 35.59
N ALA A 26 20.48 32.66 36.08
CA ALA A 26 19.11 33.10 36.38
C ALA A 26 18.15 33.41 35.23
N GLY A 27 17.33 32.40 34.87
CA GLY A 27 16.06 32.58 34.17
C GLY A 27 14.96 33.03 35.14
N GLY A 28 14.33 34.16 34.84
CA GLY A 28 13.09 34.64 35.45
C GLY A 28 11.92 34.39 34.51
N VAL A 29 10.90 33.70 35.01
CA VAL A 29 9.63 33.41 34.34
C VAL A 29 8.81 34.71 34.20
N ALA A 30 8.40 35.06 32.98
CA ALA A 30 7.37 36.06 32.73
C ALA A 30 6.18 35.39 32.03
N ALA A 31 5.11 35.20 32.79
CA ALA A 31 3.82 34.73 32.31
C ALA A 31 3.07 35.88 31.61
N PHE A 32 2.64 35.67 30.36
CA PHE A 32 1.65 36.52 29.71
C PHE A 32 0.25 36.00 30.04
N ALA A 33 -0.50 36.78 30.82
CA ALA A 33 -1.93 36.55 31.07
C ALA A 33 -2.76 37.18 29.94
N LEU A 34 -3.65 36.38 29.34
CA LEU A 34 -4.76 36.85 28.49
C LEU A 34 -6.06 36.82 29.31
N PRO A 35 -7.03 37.73 29.06
CA PRO A 35 -8.22 37.87 29.89
C PRO A 35 -9.22 36.73 29.63
N ALA A 36 -9.59 36.02 30.69
CA ALA A 36 -10.62 34.98 30.65
C ALA A 36 -12.02 35.60 30.56
N ALA A 37 -12.76 35.28 29.50
CA ALA A 37 -14.21 35.37 29.51
C ALA A 37 -14.75 34.31 30.49
N GLN A 38 -15.55 34.72 31.47
CA GLN A 38 -16.22 33.83 32.40
C GLN A 38 -17.24 32.95 31.65
N ALA A 39 -16.81 31.76 31.23
CA ALA A 39 -17.71 30.64 31.01
C ALA A 39 -18.12 30.09 32.38
N GLY A 40 -19.41 30.02 32.67
CA GLY A 40 -19.91 29.39 33.90
C GLY A 40 -19.41 27.94 33.98
N ALA A 41 -18.74 27.59 35.08
CA ALA A 41 -18.22 26.24 35.29
C ALA A 41 -19.38 25.24 35.29
N GLU A 42 -19.39 24.29 34.34
CA GLU A 42 -20.34 23.19 34.35
C GLU A 42 -20.16 22.36 35.63
N PRO A 43 -21.24 21.87 36.26
CA PRO A 43 -21.14 21.03 37.44
C PRO A 43 -20.33 19.76 37.14
N PRO A 44 -19.47 19.31 38.07
CA PRO A 44 -18.63 18.12 37.89
C PRO A 44 -19.49 16.87 37.62
N GLY A 45 -18.99 15.99 36.75
CA GLY A 45 -19.65 14.72 36.39
C GLY A 45 -20.74 14.80 35.32
N ARG A 46 -21.13 15.98 34.84
CA ARG A 46 -22.13 16.10 33.76
C ARG A 46 -21.54 15.63 32.43
N LEU A 47 -22.20 14.65 31.80
CA LEU A 47 -21.81 14.15 30.48
C LEU A 47 -22.14 15.15 29.36
N ARG A 48 -21.19 15.30 28.43
CA ARG A 48 -21.37 15.95 27.13
C ARG A 48 -20.94 15.00 26.01
N VAL A 49 -21.68 15.01 24.90
CA VAL A 49 -21.24 14.37 23.66
C VAL A 49 -20.24 15.29 22.97
N GLU A 50 -18.99 14.84 22.82
CA GLU A 50 -17.89 15.64 22.29
C GLU A 50 -17.71 15.44 20.78
N ARG A 51 -17.72 14.19 20.33
CA ARG A 51 -17.53 13.82 18.93
C ARG A 51 -18.49 12.69 18.57
N THR A 52 -19.00 12.71 17.35
CA THR A 52 -19.88 11.68 16.81
C THR A 52 -19.38 11.23 15.45
N THR A 53 -19.46 9.93 15.15
CA THR A 53 -19.05 9.37 13.86
C THR A 53 -20.09 8.39 13.32
N VAL A 54 -20.09 8.21 12.01
CA VAL A 54 -20.86 7.19 11.28
C VAL A 54 -19.88 6.38 10.45
N GLU A 55 -19.81 5.06 10.68
CA GLU A 55 -18.78 4.21 10.07
C GLU A 55 -17.37 4.81 10.23
N TYR A 56 -17.07 5.26 11.46
CA TYR A 56 -15.85 5.96 11.86
C TYR A 56 -15.59 7.33 11.21
N ALA A 57 -16.31 7.70 10.16
CA ALA A 57 -16.19 9.01 9.52
C ALA A 57 -16.98 10.09 10.29
N SER A 58 -16.43 11.31 10.34
CA SER A 58 -17.13 12.48 10.89
C SER A 58 -18.25 12.97 9.97
N THR A 59 -18.12 12.71 8.67
CA THR A 59 -19.11 12.93 7.61
C THR A 59 -18.93 11.82 6.58
N LEU A 60 -20.01 11.13 6.23
CA LEU A 60 -19.98 9.99 5.33
C LEU A 60 -20.87 10.28 4.11
N LEU A 61 -20.24 10.56 2.97
CA LEU A 61 -20.92 10.82 1.71
C LEU A 61 -20.85 9.58 0.81
N GLY A 62 -22.01 9.06 0.42
CA GLY A 62 -22.12 7.98 -0.56
C GLY A 62 -21.72 6.63 0.01
N THR A 63 -22.45 6.13 1.01
CA THR A 63 -22.23 4.78 1.56
C THR A 63 -23.27 3.78 1.06
N ASP A 64 -22.83 2.53 0.85
CA ASP A 64 -23.70 1.38 0.59
C ASP A 64 -24.05 0.56 1.85
N VAL A 65 -23.62 1.02 3.03
CA VAL A 65 -23.92 0.33 4.29
C VAL A 65 -25.40 0.53 4.65
N ALA A 66 -26.16 -0.57 4.63
CA ALA A 66 -27.60 -0.55 4.92
C ALA A 66 -27.92 -0.22 6.40
N GLU A 67 -27.05 -0.66 7.31
CA GLU A 67 -27.17 -0.46 8.77
C GLU A 67 -25.92 0.25 9.29
N PRO A 68 -25.76 1.55 9.03
CA PRO A 68 -24.57 2.29 9.42
C PRO A 68 -24.42 2.32 10.95
N ARG A 69 -23.19 2.17 11.42
CA ARG A 69 -22.83 2.22 12.84
C ARG A 69 -22.60 3.65 13.29
N LEU A 70 -23.23 4.00 14.39
CA LEU A 70 -23.15 5.30 15.05
C LEU A 70 -22.27 5.17 16.31
N SER A 71 -21.34 6.08 16.48
CA SER A 71 -20.48 6.15 17.67
C SER A 71 -20.43 7.57 18.22
N TRP A 72 -20.21 7.69 19.52
CA TRP A 72 -20.02 8.97 20.19
C TRP A 72 -18.98 8.91 21.32
N VAL A 73 -18.09 9.89 21.31
CA VAL A 73 -17.12 10.16 22.36
C VAL A 73 -17.76 11.08 23.40
N LEU A 74 -17.54 10.76 24.67
CA LEU A 74 -18.10 11.46 25.81
C LEU A 74 -17.00 12.17 26.60
N ALA A 75 -17.33 13.34 27.12
CA ALA A 75 -16.48 14.11 28.02
C ALA A 75 -17.25 14.50 29.29
N ALA A 76 -16.54 14.61 30.41
CA ALA A 76 -17.05 15.14 31.67
C ALA A 76 -15.92 15.75 32.51
N HIS A 77 -16.25 16.73 33.35
CA HIS A 77 -15.30 17.23 34.35
C HIS A 77 -15.20 16.28 35.55
N GLY A 78 -14.01 16.16 36.12
CA GLY A 78 -13.76 15.33 37.31
C GLY A 78 -13.53 13.86 36.96
N HIS A 79 -13.98 12.95 37.81
CA HIS A 79 -13.67 11.53 37.74
C HIS A 79 -14.92 10.67 37.92
N GLY A 80 -14.91 9.44 37.39
CA GLY A 80 -15.96 8.44 37.61
C GLY A 80 -17.25 8.64 36.81
N ALA A 81 -17.25 9.52 35.80
CA ALA A 81 -18.40 9.69 34.91
C ALA A 81 -18.63 8.44 34.05
N SER A 82 -19.90 8.08 33.83
CA SER A 82 -20.31 6.91 33.06
C SER A 82 -21.66 7.14 32.39
N GLN A 83 -21.86 6.49 31.25
CA GLN A 83 -23.15 6.46 30.56
C GLN A 83 -24.05 5.35 31.12
N SER A 84 -25.32 5.66 31.34
CA SER A 84 -26.36 4.71 31.75
C SER A 84 -27.37 4.40 30.64
N ALA A 85 -27.57 5.34 29.71
CA ALA A 85 -28.51 5.21 28.61
C ALA A 85 -28.16 6.19 27.48
N TYR A 86 -28.72 5.95 26.29
CA TYR A 86 -28.66 6.85 25.15
C TYR A 86 -30.01 6.99 24.45
N GLN A 87 -30.13 8.00 23.59
CA GLN A 87 -31.23 8.15 22.64
C GLN A 87 -30.69 8.74 21.35
N VAL A 88 -30.92 8.05 20.23
CA VAL A 88 -30.57 8.47 18.88
C VAL A 88 -31.83 8.93 18.16
N GLN A 89 -31.69 10.02 17.41
CA GLN A 89 -32.71 10.53 16.51
C GLN A 89 -32.12 10.66 15.11
N VAL A 90 -32.84 10.12 14.11
CA VAL A 90 -32.52 10.21 12.68
C VAL A 90 -33.72 10.76 11.89
N GLY A 91 -33.46 11.68 10.97
CA GLY A 91 -34.45 12.29 10.10
C GLY A 91 -33.84 12.78 8.78
N THR A 92 -34.65 12.94 7.73
CA THR A 92 -34.19 13.53 6.45
C THR A 92 -34.32 15.04 6.41
N ASP A 93 -34.98 15.64 7.40
CA ASP A 93 -35.04 17.10 7.63
C ASP A 93 -34.42 17.38 9.00
N PRO A 94 -33.35 18.19 9.11
CA PRO A 94 -32.73 18.49 10.40
C PRO A 94 -33.69 19.18 11.39
N ARG A 95 -34.79 19.78 10.91
CA ARG A 95 -35.86 20.36 11.76
C ARG A 95 -36.79 19.31 12.34
N ARG A 96 -36.78 18.07 11.82
CA ARG A 96 -37.56 16.92 12.29
C ARG A 96 -36.63 15.72 12.56
N PRO A 97 -35.72 15.84 13.54
CA PRO A 97 -34.59 14.93 13.67
C PRO A 97 -34.95 13.50 14.04
N GLY A 98 -36.17 13.19 14.52
CA GLY A 98 -36.62 11.83 14.84
C GLY A 98 -37.68 11.28 13.89
N ALA A 99 -37.89 11.91 12.73
CA ALA A 99 -38.99 11.54 11.82
C ALA A 99 -38.77 10.22 11.07
N VAL A 100 -37.52 9.75 10.95
CA VAL A 100 -37.20 8.44 10.35
C VAL A 100 -37.02 7.40 11.44
N TRP A 101 -36.24 7.71 12.47
CA TRP A 101 -36.01 6.83 13.60
C TRP A 101 -35.79 7.65 14.87
N ASP A 102 -36.42 7.23 15.95
CA ASP A 102 -36.12 7.68 17.31
C ASP A 102 -36.02 6.41 18.15
N SER A 103 -34.84 6.14 18.71
CA SER A 103 -34.60 4.94 19.50
C SER A 103 -35.38 4.93 20.82
N GLY A 104 -35.92 6.08 21.23
CA GLY A 104 -36.30 6.31 22.62
C GLY A 104 -35.09 6.21 23.55
N ARG A 105 -35.33 6.21 24.86
CA ARG A 105 -34.27 5.98 25.85
C ARG A 105 -33.92 4.50 25.87
N VAL A 106 -32.73 4.15 25.39
CA VAL A 106 -32.16 2.81 25.44
C VAL A 106 -31.23 2.71 26.64
N VAL A 107 -31.53 1.79 27.57
CA VAL A 107 -30.68 1.53 28.74
C VAL A 107 -29.46 0.71 28.30
N SER A 108 -28.33 1.38 28.13
CA SER A 108 -27.06 0.78 27.72
C SER A 108 -25.90 1.75 28.00
N ALA A 109 -24.76 1.19 28.39
CA ALA A 109 -23.50 1.92 28.55
C ALA A 109 -22.70 2.01 27.24
N GLU A 110 -23.15 1.35 26.17
CA GLU A 110 -22.43 1.33 24.88
C GLU A 110 -22.51 2.68 24.17
N SER A 111 -21.39 3.09 23.58
CA SER A 111 -21.25 4.35 22.83
C SER A 111 -20.49 4.18 21.51
N VAL A 112 -20.13 2.95 21.15
CA VAL A 112 -19.29 2.63 19.99
C VAL A 112 -20.01 1.59 19.16
N GLY A 113 -20.12 1.83 17.85
CA GLY A 113 -20.58 0.83 16.90
C GLY A 113 -22.09 0.54 16.93
N ILE A 114 -22.91 1.46 17.42
CA ILE A 114 -24.35 1.26 17.56
C ILE A 114 -25.00 1.23 16.17
N ALA A 115 -25.44 0.04 15.75
CA ALA A 115 -26.09 -0.13 14.46
C ALA A 115 -27.38 0.69 14.38
N TYR A 116 -27.59 1.35 13.24
CA TYR A 116 -28.87 1.94 12.91
C TYR A 116 -29.96 0.86 12.92
N ALA A 117 -31.00 1.06 13.73
CA ALA A 117 -32.11 0.11 13.91
C ALA A 117 -33.47 0.71 13.51
N GLY A 118 -33.45 1.72 12.64
CA GLY A 118 -34.66 2.30 12.06
C GLY A 118 -35.15 1.54 10.81
N PRO A 119 -36.16 2.08 10.10
CA PRO A 119 -36.64 1.51 8.85
C PRO A 119 -35.53 1.43 7.78
N PRO A 120 -35.63 0.52 6.78
CA PRO A 120 -34.64 0.40 5.72
C PRO A 120 -34.28 1.74 5.07
N LEU A 121 -32.98 2.00 4.94
CA LEU A 121 -32.51 3.25 4.34
C LEU A 121 -32.87 3.29 2.85
N ARG A 122 -33.38 4.44 2.43
CA ARG A 122 -33.55 4.78 1.01
C ARG A 122 -32.22 5.14 0.37
N PRO A 123 -32.00 4.81 -0.92
CA PRO A 123 -30.81 5.21 -1.65
C PRO A 123 -30.78 6.74 -1.84
N ARG A 124 -29.59 7.30 -2.05
CA ARG A 124 -29.33 8.71 -2.41
C ARG A 124 -29.96 9.69 -1.42
N THR A 125 -30.03 9.30 -0.15
CA THR A 125 -30.76 10.05 0.87
C THR A 125 -29.80 10.50 1.94
N ARG A 126 -29.80 11.80 2.22
CA ARG A 126 -29.08 12.36 3.37
C ARG A 126 -29.93 12.17 4.63
N TYR A 127 -29.34 11.54 5.63
CA TYR A 127 -29.92 11.35 6.95
C TYR A 127 -29.16 12.21 7.94
N HIS A 128 -29.89 13.11 8.59
CA HIS A 128 -29.39 13.89 9.71
C HIS A 128 -29.64 13.14 11.00
N TRP A 129 -28.67 13.14 11.90
CA TRP A 129 -28.79 12.47 13.18
C TRP A 129 -28.17 13.25 14.32
N ARG A 130 -28.62 12.92 15.53
CA ARG A 130 -28.07 13.42 16.79
C ARG A 130 -28.29 12.39 17.89
N VAL A 131 -27.48 12.49 18.94
CA VAL A 131 -27.57 11.62 20.12
C VAL A 131 -27.56 12.45 21.41
N ARG A 132 -28.27 11.98 22.43
CA ARG A 132 -28.10 12.43 23.81
C ARG A 132 -27.91 11.21 24.72
N VAL A 133 -27.27 11.43 25.86
CA VAL A 133 -26.93 10.36 26.80
C VAL A 133 -27.42 10.69 28.21
N TRP A 134 -27.48 9.70 29.08
CA TRP A 134 -27.76 9.87 30.50
C TRP A 134 -26.53 9.47 31.31
N ASP A 135 -26.18 10.25 32.32
CA ASP A 135 -25.14 9.91 33.28
C ASP A 135 -25.60 8.79 34.25
N GLY A 136 -24.69 8.32 35.12
CA GLY A 136 -24.98 7.30 36.14
C GLY A 136 -26.05 7.69 37.16
N ASP A 137 -26.36 8.98 37.32
CA ASP A 137 -27.42 9.51 38.18
C ASP A 137 -28.75 9.69 37.42
N GLY A 138 -28.80 9.28 36.15
CA GLY A 138 -29.99 9.40 35.31
C GLY A 138 -30.28 10.83 34.83
N ARG A 139 -29.29 11.74 34.80
CA ARG A 139 -29.45 13.08 34.24
C ARG A 139 -29.09 13.08 32.74
N PRO A 140 -29.94 13.67 31.88
CA PRO A 140 -29.65 13.74 30.45
C PRO A 140 -28.60 14.82 30.11
N SER A 141 -27.75 14.53 29.13
CA SER A 141 -26.91 15.50 28.45
C SER A 141 -27.75 16.42 27.55
N ALA A 142 -27.14 17.51 27.07
CA ALA A 142 -27.64 18.16 25.86
C ALA A 142 -27.58 17.18 24.67
N TRP A 143 -28.39 17.44 23.64
CA TRP A 143 -28.22 16.77 22.35
C TRP A 143 -26.86 17.14 21.74
N SER A 144 -26.23 16.18 21.07
CA SER A 144 -25.06 16.45 20.23
C SER A 144 -25.40 17.45 19.13
N ALA A 145 -24.36 18.07 18.55
CA ALA A 145 -24.52 18.73 17.27
C ALA A 145 -25.08 17.72 16.24
N ALA A 146 -25.99 18.19 15.38
CA ALA A 146 -26.52 17.36 14.32
C ALA A 146 -25.42 17.07 13.28
N ARG A 147 -25.25 15.80 12.94
CA ARG A 147 -24.38 15.33 11.85
C ARG A 147 -25.21 14.64 10.80
N TRP A 148 -24.59 14.17 9.72
CA TRP A 148 -25.28 13.46 8.67
C TRP A 148 -24.41 12.39 8.02
N TRP A 149 -25.08 11.39 7.45
CA TRP A 149 -24.52 10.54 6.41
C TRP A 149 -25.44 10.56 5.19
N GLU A 150 -24.94 10.16 4.03
CA GLU A 150 -25.70 10.10 2.81
C GLU A 150 -25.48 8.75 2.14
N THR A 151 -26.56 8.01 1.87
CA THR A 151 -26.50 6.75 1.15
C THR A 151 -26.18 6.99 -0.32
N ALA A 152 -25.43 6.08 -0.94
CA ALA A 152 -25.20 6.06 -2.38
C ALA A 152 -26.35 5.35 -3.10
N LEU A 153 -26.06 4.38 -3.97
CA LEU A 153 -27.06 3.70 -4.76
C LEU A 153 -27.73 2.54 -4.01
N LEU A 154 -27.11 2.00 -2.95
CA LEU A 154 -27.55 0.78 -2.27
C LEU A 154 -27.77 -0.33 -3.31
N ALA A 155 -28.89 -1.06 -3.23
CA ALA A 155 -29.28 -2.06 -4.22
C ALA A 155 -29.91 -1.46 -5.50
N THR A 156 -29.90 -0.12 -5.71
CA THR A 156 -30.47 0.46 -6.93
C THR A 156 -29.58 0.15 -8.14
N PRO A 157 -30.12 -0.40 -9.23
CA PRO A 157 -29.36 -0.61 -10.45
C PRO A 157 -28.80 0.71 -11.01
N TRP A 158 -27.58 0.61 -11.55
CA TRP A 158 -26.97 1.69 -12.33
C TRP A 158 -27.74 1.88 -13.65
N ARG A 159 -27.87 3.14 -14.08
CA ARG A 159 -28.30 3.52 -15.42
C ARG A 159 -27.12 3.67 -16.37
N ALA A 160 -25.95 3.94 -15.83
CA ALA A 160 -24.68 3.99 -16.54
C ALA A 160 -24.28 2.60 -17.06
N ARG A 161 -23.52 2.60 -18.15
CA ARG A 161 -22.87 1.44 -18.72
C ARG A 161 -21.36 1.64 -18.67
N TRP A 162 -20.63 0.55 -18.53
CA TRP A 162 -19.18 0.56 -18.72
C TRP A 162 -18.86 0.95 -20.16
N ILE A 163 -18.05 1.99 -20.33
CA ILE A 163 -17.61 2.45 -21.65
C ILE A 163 -16.09 2.61 -21.68
N GLY A 164 -15.46 2.33 -22.82
CA GLY A 164 -14.01 2.44 -22.94
C GLY A 164 -13.56 2.35 -24.39
N ALA A 165 -12.24 2.30 -24.59
CA ALA A 165 -11.67 2.01 -25.90
C ALA A 165 -12.01 0.58 -26.33
N ALA A 166 -11.92 0.31 -27.64
CA ALA A 166 -11.98 -1.06 -28.14
C ALA A 166 -10.88 -1.91 -27.53
N ALA A 167 -11.15 -3.20 -27.31
CA ALA A 167 -10.11 -4.10 -26.83
C ALA A 167 -9.06 -4.21 -27.94
N PRO A 168 -7.75 -4.10 -27.64
CA PRO A 168 -6.75 -4.41 -28.63
C PRO A 168 -6.93 -5.87 -29.09
N PRO A 169 -6.59 -6.20 -30.34
CA PRO A 169 -6.55 -7.57 -30.79
C PRO A 169 -5.72 -8.42 -29.82
N ALA A 170 -6.14 -9.66 -29.57
CA ALA A 170 -5.36 -10.57 -28.75
C ALA A 170 -3.93 -10.68 -29.33
N PRO A 171 -2.88 -10.63 -28.48
CA PRO A 171 -1.51 -10.82 -28.96
C PRO A 171 -1.39 -12.18 -29.65
N LEU A 172 -0.47 -12.27 -30.62
CA LEU A 172 -0.14 -13.58 -31.18
C LEU A 172 0.41 -14.49 -30.07
N ASP A 173 0.22 -15.80 -30.22
CA ASP A 173 0.90 -16.80 -29.40
C ASP A 173 1.88 -17.61 -30.26
N PHE A 174 2.65 -18.49 -29.61
CA PHE A 174 3.59 -19.40 -30.26
C PHE A 174 2.98 -20.79 -30.51
N THR A 175 1.66 -20.91 -30.54
CA THR A 175 0.99 -22.19 -30.81
C THR A 175 1.41 -22.73 -32.17
N GLY A 176 1.85 -23.99 -32.21
CA GLY A 176 2.30 -24.67 -33.43
C GLY A 176 3.76 -24.39 -33.83
N THR A 177 4.49 -23.56 -33.08
CA THR A 177 5.92 -23.29 -33.34
C THR A 177 6.83 -24.23 -32.56
N SER A 178 8.08 -24.36 -33.00
CA SER A 178 9.15 -25.05 -32.27
C SER A 178 10.41 -24.21 -32.16
N TRP A 179 11.11 -24.32 -31.04
CA TRP A 179 12.43 -23.74 -30.82
C TRP A 179 13.42 -24.36 -31.80
N ILE A 180 14.07 -23.54 -32.63
CA ILE A 180 15.06 -23.99 -33.62
C ILE A 180 16.44 -23.42 -33.35
N TRP A 181 17.50 -24.12 -33.75
CA TRP A 181 18.88 -23.60 -33.76
C TRP A 181 19.73 -24.19 -34.89
N GLY A 182 21.05 -23.98 -34.83
CA GLY A 182 22.04 -24.57 -35.72
C GLY A 182 22.41 -26.03 -35.41
N THR A 183 23.11 -26.64 -36.36
CA THR A 183 23.59 -28.03 -36.29
C THR A 183 24.40 -28.31 -35.00
N GLY A 184 24.14 -29.45 -34.36
CA GLY A 184 24.81 -29.87 -33.13
C GLY A 184 24.20 -29.33 -31.82
N ALA A 185 23.12 -28.55 -31.90
CA ALA A 185 22.40 -28.10 -30.70
C ALA A 185 21.44 -29.16 -30.14
N THR A 186 21.21 -29.07 -28.83
CA THR A 186 20.25 -29.85 -28.05
C THR A 186 19.44 -28.90 -27.16
N PRO A 187 18.30 -29.34 -26.60
CA PRO A 187 17.51 -28.49 -25.68
C PRO A 187 18.28 -27.99 -24.47
N THR A 188 19.37 -28.64 -24.05
CA THR A 188 20.15 -28.27 -22.86
C THR A 188 21.52 -27.69 -23.17
N GLY A 189 21.87 -27.56 -24.46
CA GLY A 189 23.21 -27.16 -24.88
C GLY A 189 23.27 -26.85 -26.37
N ALA A 190 23.64 -25.62 -26.71
CA ALA A 190 23.83 -25.15 -28.07
C ALA A 190 25.18 -24.41 -28.24
N PRO A 191 25.75 -24.36 -29.45
CA PRO A 191 26.94 -23.56 -29.72
C PRO A 191 26.72 -22.07 -29.46
N THR A 192 27.66 -21.45 -28.75
CA THR A 192 27.71 -19.99 -28.52
C THR A 192 28.02 -19.25 -29.82
N GLY A 193 27.45 -18.05 -29.97
CA GLY A 193 27.66 -17.16 -31.09
C GLY A 193 26.42 -17.00 -31.98
N PRO A 194 26.54 -16.18 -33.04
CA PRO A 194 25.42 -15.86 -33.93
C PRO A 194 25.06 -17.05 -34.84
N ARG A 195 23.79 -17.11 -35.22
CA ARG A 195 23.24 -17.96 -36.28
C ARG A 195 22.29 -17.13 -37.14
N TRP A 196 22.31 -17.38 -38.44
CA TRP A 196 21.46 -16.71 -39.41
C TRP A 196 20.43 -17.70 -39.90
N PHE A 197 19.15 -17.32 -39.85
CA PHE A 197 18.01 -18.17 -40.18
C PHE A 197 17.19 -17.55 -41.29
N ARG A 198 16.65 -18.38 -42.19
CA ARG A 198 15.76 -17.95 -43.27
C ARG A 198 14.62 -18.94 -43.50
N ALA A 199 13.45 -18.42 -43.82
CA ALA A 199 12.33 -19.20 -44.35
C ALA A 199 11.43 -18.32 -45.22
N ALA A 200 10.64 -18.96 -46.08
CA ALA A 200 9.72 -18.27 -46.98
C ALA A 200 8.30 -18.84 -46.89
N LEU A 201 7.32 -17.96 -47.11
CA LEU A 201 5.90 -18.29 -47.24
C LEU A 201 5.39 -17.78 -48.58
N ASP A 202 4.92 -18.69 -49.43
CA ASP A 202 4.28 -18.34 -50.69
C ASP A 202 2.77 -18.18 -50.48
N LEU A 203 2.26 -17.01 -50.86
CA LEU A 203 0.84 -16.67 -50.90
C LEU A 203 0.27 -16.95 -52.30
N PRO A 204 -1.03 -17.28 -52.41
CA PRO A 204 -1.70 -17.37 -53.71
C PRO A 204 -1.52 -16.10 -54.56
N ALA A 205 -1.42 -16.24 -55.87
CA ALA A 205 -1.13 -15.12 -56.78
C ALA A 205 -2.18 -14.00 -56.77
N ASP A 206 -3.40 -14.29 -56.34
CA ASP A 206 -4.55 -13.39 -56.19
C ASP A 206 -4.92 -13.11 -54.72
N ALA A 207 -4.04 -13.47 -53.78
CA ALA A 207 -4.28 -13.29 -52.35
C ALA A 207 -4.36 -11.81 -51.96
N GLU A 208 -5.53 -11.38 -51.49
CA GLU A 208 -5.70 -10.07 -50.86
C GLU A 208 -5.44 -10.20 -49.35
N VAL A 209 -4.32 -9.64 -48.89
CA VAL A 209 -3.93 -9.65 -47.47
C VAL A 209 -4.75 -8.62 -46.71
N THR A 210 -5.55 -9.07 -45.75
CA THR A 210 -6.35 -8.20 -44.87
C THR A 210 -5.58 -7.75 -43.63
N GLU A 211 -4.79 -8.66 -43.05
CA GLU A 211 -3.98 -8.43 -41.85
C GLU A 211 -2.78 -9.37 -41.87
N ALA A 212 -1.61 -8.92 -41.45
CA ALA A 212 -0.48 -9.79 -41.16
C ALA A 212 0.24 -9.35 -39.88
N ARG A 213 0.52 -10.30 -39.00
CA ARG A 213 1.23 -10.08 -37.73
C ARG A 213 2.35 -11.08 -37.55
N VAL A 214 3.46 -10.64 -36.98
CA VAL A 214 4.60 -11.49 -36.66
C VAL A 214 4.96 -11.39 -35.19
N VAL A 215 5.33 -12.50 -34.57
CA VAL A 215 5.84 -12.58 -33.18
C VAL A 215 7.12 -13.40 -33.15
N ALA A 216 8.11 -12.96 -32.37
CA ALA A 216 9.40 -13.63 -32.26
C ALA A 216 10.05 -13.47 -30.88
N THR A 217 10.84 -14.47 -30.50
CA THR A 217 11.74 -14.45 -29.34
C THR A 217 12.94 -15.34 -29.58
N ALA A 218 14.04 -15.12 -28.86
CA ALA A 218 15.23 -15.97 -28.94
C ALA A 218 15.94 -16.06 -27.59
N ASP A 219 16.69 -17.14 -27.42
CA ASP A 219 17.63 -17.39 -26.34
C ASP A 219 19.05 -17.26 -26.90
N ASP A 220 19.74 -16.12 -26.78
CA ASP A 220 19.46 -14.98 -25.87
C ASP A 220 18.90 -13.70 -26.55
N ASP A 221 19.28 -13.43 -27.80
CA ASP A 221 18.91 -12.20 -28.53
C ASP A 221 18.64 -12.45 -30.02
N PHE A 222 17.91 -11.51 -30.67
CA PHE A 222 17.65 -11.60 -32.10
C PHE A 222 17.37 -10.27 -32.82
N THR A 223 17.53 -10.30 -34.14
CA THR A 223 17.03 -9.30 -35.09
C THR A 223 16.28 -10.01 -36.22
N LEU A 224 15.02 -9.66 -36.44
CA LEU A 224 14.17 -10.24 -37.48
C LEU A 224 13.93 -9.24 -38.62
N HIS A 225 14.07 -9.73 -39.84
CA HIS A 225 13.79 -9.00 -41.08
C HIS A 225 12.64 -9.66 -41.83
N LEU A 226 11.82 -8.84 -42.48
CA LEU A 226 10.81 -9.26 -43.45
C LEU A 226 11.04 -8.47 -44.73
N GLY A 227 11.22 -9.16 -45.85
CA GLY A 227 11.44 -8.49 -47.13
C GLY A 227 12.73 -7.65 -47.17
N GLY A 228 13.77 -8.06 -46.43
CA GLY A 228 15.02 -7.30 -46.27
C GLY A 228 14.97 -6.11 -45.32
N ARG A 229 13.80 -5.78 -44.74
CA ARG A 229 13.65 -4.70 -43.75
C ARG A 229 13.58 -5.26 -42.35
N GLN A 230 14.31 -4.69 -41.41
CA GLN A 230 14.19 -5.05 -40.00
C GLN A 230 12.77 -4.72 -39.50
N VAL A 231 12.10 -5.70 -38.91
CA VAL A 231 10.74 -5.57 -38.36
C VAL A 231 10.69 -5.80 -36.85
N LEU A 232 11.56 -6.63 -36.28
CA LEU A 232 11.68 -6.83 -34.83
C LEU A 232 13.14 -6.91 -34.41
N HIS A 233 13.43 -6.53 -33.16
CA HIS A 233 14.74 -6.67 -32.55
C HIS A 233 14.59 -6.81 -31.03
N ALA A 234 15.33 -7.75 -30.44
CA ALA A 234 15.50 -7.86 -28.99
C ALA A 234 17.00 -7.95 -28.69
N PRO A 235 17.56 -7.04 -27.87
CA PRO A 235 18.97 -7.07 -27.51
C PRO A 235 19.27 -8.14 -26.45
N GLU A 236 20.56 -8.42 -26.24
CA GLU A 236 21.04 -9.34 -25.20
C GLU A 236 20.46 -9.00 -23.82
N ARG A 237 19.86 -10.00 -23.19
CA ARG A 237 19.26 -9.88 -21.87
C ARG A 237 19.21 -11.23 -21.18
N VAL A 238 19.51 -11.25 -19.89
CA VAL A 238 19.25 -12.41 -19.02
C VAL A 238 17.77 -12.81 -19.12
N ASP A 239 17.49 -14.07 -19.44
CA ASP A 239 16.15 -14.62 -19.69
C ASP A 239 15.36 -13.82 -20.75
N GLY A 240 16.05 -13.20 -21.72
CA GLY A 240 15.43 -12.41 -22.80
C GLY A 240 14.34 -13.18 -23.55
N TRP A 241 14.56 -14.49 -23.72
CA TRP A 241 13.64 -15.42 -24.38
C TRP A 241 12.22 -15.44 -23.78
N LYS A 242 12.05 -15.09 -22.49
CA LYS A 242 10.73 -15.02 -21.83
C LYS A 242 9.89 -13.82 -22.31
N SER A 243 10.46 -12.88 -23.05
CA SER A 243 9.79 -11.67 -23.54
C SER A 243 9.86 -11.58 -25.06
N ALA A 244 8.81 -12.02 -25.73
CA ALA A 244 8.65 -11.94 -27.17
C ALA A 244 8.20 -10.55 -27.65
N GLN A 245 8.68 -10.19 -28.83
CA GLN A 245 8.29 -8.99 -29.56
C GLN A 245 7.28 -9.37 -30.64
N GLN A 246 6.31 -8.49 -30.92
CA GLN A 246 5.39 -8.65 -32.05
C GLN A 246 5.25 -7.35 -32.83
N ALA A 247 4.82 -7.45 -34.09
CA ALA A 247 4.51 -6.30 -34.94
C ALA A 247 3.38 -6.62 -35.94
N ASP A 248 2.59 -5.59 -36.27
CA ASP A 248 1.81 -5.57 -37.51
C ASP A 248 2.77 -5.40 -38.68
N VAL A 249 2.73 -6.35 -39.61
CA VAL A 249 3.56 -6.39 -40.82
C VAL A 249 2.71 -6.45 -42.09
N THR A 250 1.44 -6.03 -42.01
CA THR A 250 0.46 -6.10 -43.09
C THR A 250 0.98 -5.44 -44.37
N GLU A 251 1.51 -4.22 -44.26
CA GLU A 251 2.02 -3.49 -45.42
C GLU A 251 3.30 -4.10 -46.01
N GLN A 252 4.17 -4.66 -45.15
CA GLN A 252 5.40 -5.30 -45.56
C GLN A 252 5.12 -6.62 -46.29
N VAL A 253 4.10 -7.37 -45.85
CA VAL A 253 3.62 -8.58 -46.53
C VAL A 253 2.93 -8.22 -47.84
N ARG A 254 2.08 -7.18 -47.89
CA ARG A 254 1.48 -6.68 -49.14
C ARG A 254 2.55 -6.28 -50.17
N ALA A 255 3.63 -5.65 -49.71
CA ALA A 255 4.74 -5.23 -50.55
C ALA A 255 5.61 -6.39 -51.08
N SER A 256 5.50 -7.60 -50.51
CA SER A 256 6.36 -8.73 -50.88
C SER A 256 5.95 -9.44 -52.18
N GLY A 257 4.83 -9.04 -52.79
CA GLY A 257 4.43 -9.52 -54.12
C GLY A 257 4.14 -11.02 -54.18
N GLY A 258 3.74 -11.64 -53.07
CA GLY A 258 3.31 -13.04 -53.00
C GLY A 258 4.31 -13.99 -52.33
N ARG A 259 5.62 -13.71 -52.35
CA ARG A 259 6.62 -14.50 -51.60
C ARG A 259 7.14 -13.72 -50.41
N VAL A 260 6.76 -14.13 -49.21
CA VAL A 260 7.16 -13.47 -47.96
C VAL A 260 8.40 -14.16 -47.41
N VAL A 261 9.53 -13.46 -47.31
CA VAL A 261 10.77 -14.01 -46.75
C VAL A 261 11.01 -13.41 -45.36
N LEU A 262 11.16 -14.28 -44.37
CA LEU A 262 11.64 -13.94 -43.04
C LEU A 262 13.11 -14.35 -42.90
N ALA A 263 13.91 -13.44 -42.32
CA ALA A 263 15.32 -13.67 -42.08
C ALA A 263 15.69 -13.19 -40.67
N ALA A 264 16.22 -14.08 -39.82
CA ALA A 264 16.56 -13.77 -38.44
C ALA A 264 18.05 -13.97 -38.15
N LEU A 265 18.65 -13.02 -37.44
CA LEU A 265 19.94 -13.22 -36.77
C LEU A 265 19.61 -13.49 -35.30
N ALA A 266 20.05 -14.61 -34.74
CA ALA A 266 19.92 -14.88 -33.31
C ALA A 266 21.27 -15.28 -32.71
N THR A 267 21.52 -14.90 -31.46
CA THR A 267 22.81 -15.13 -30.80
C THR A 267 22.63 -15.84 -29.46
N ASN A 268 23.36 -16.95 -29.26
CA ASN A 268 23.52 -17.57 -27.95
C ASN A 268 24.77 -17.00 -27.27
N ARG A 269 24.66 -16.49 -26.04
CA ARG A 269 25.71 -15.77 -25.32
C ARG A 269 26.51 -16.61 -24.31
N GLY A 270 26.05 -17.81 -23.96
CA GLY A 270 26.89 -18.81 -23.30
C GLY A 270 27.38 -18.52 -21.88
N ASN A 271 26.51 -18.12 -20.95
CA ASN A 271 26.92 -17.65 -19.62
C ASN A 271 26.54 -18.58 -18.42
N ALA A 272 25.94 -19.76 -18.65
CA ALA A 272 25.42 -20.63 -17.58
C ALA A 272 25.88 -22.11 -17.67
N SER A 273 25.69 -22.87 -16.58
CA SER A 273 26.01 -24.31 -16.48
C SER A 273 25.12 -25.22 -17.36
N VAL A 274 23.99 -24.69 -17.83
CA VAL A 274 23.13 -25.23 -18.90
C VAL A 274 23.00 -24.11 -19.92
N ASN A 275 23.31 -24.37 -21.19
CA ASN A 275 23.45 -23.32 -22.21
C ASN A 275 22.54 -23.57 -23.42
N PRO A 276 21.21 -23.46 -23.25
CA PRO A 276 20.30 -23.56 -24.39
C PRO A 276 20.51 -22.37 -25.35
N GLY A 277 20.22 -22.58 -26.62
CA GLY A 277 20.14 -21.52 -27.62
C GLY A 277 18.99 -21.85 -28.56
N GLY A 278 18.15 -20.88 -28.89
CA GLY A 278 16.94 -21.18 -29.65
C GLY A 278 16.25 -19.93 -30.20
N LEU A 279 15.59 -20.07 -31.34
CA LEU A 279 14.76 -19.05 -31.98
C LEU A 279 13.32 -19.54 -32.11
N LEU A 280 12.36 -18.66 -31.81
CA LEU A 280 10.94 -18.83 -32.09
C LEU A 280 10.44 -17.68 -32.96
N VAL A 281 9.74 -18.00 -34.04
CA VAL A 281 9.05 -17.02 -34.89
C VAL A 281 7.73 -17.59 -35.36
N ARG A 282 6.68 -16.76 -35.37
CA ARG A 282 5.42 -17.04 -36.03
C ARG A 282 4.93 -15.80 -36.77
N LEU A 283 4.67 -15.96 -38.06
CA LEU A 283 3.96 -15.00 -38.90
C LEU A 283 2.58 -15.58 -39.22
N VAL A 284 1.54 -14.79 -39.01
CA VAL A 284 0.15 -15.09 -39.40
C VAL A 284 -0.29 -14.07 -40.44
N VAL A 285 -0.83 -14.54 -41.56
CA VAL A 285 -1.34 -13.73 -42.67
C VAL A 285 -2.79 -14.12 -42.92
N ASP A 286 -3.71 -13.20 -42.64
CA ASP A 286 -5.14 -13.35 -42.88
C ASP A 286 -5.51 -12.73 -44.23
N LEU A 287 -6.15 -13.53 -45.08
CA LEU A 287 -6.56 -13.16 -46.44
C LEU A 287 -8.07 -12.88 -46.51
N ALA A 288 -8.47 -12.09 -47.50
CA ALA A 288 -9.87 -11.89 -47.83
C ALA A 288 -10.58 -13.24 -48.06
N GLY A 289 -11.84 -13.35 -47.61
CA GLY A 289 -12.58 -14.62 -47.63
C GLY A 289 -12.30 -15.56 -46.46
N GLY A 290 -11.53 -15.13 -45.45
CA GLY A 290 -11.33 -15.84 -44.18
C GLY A 290 -10.27 -16.94 -44.22
N GLN A 291 -9.42 -16.96 -45.26
CA GLN A 291 -8.31 -17.92 -45.35
C GLN A 291 -7.09 -17.42 -44.56
N ARG A 292 -6.49 -18.28 -43.74
CA ARG A 292 -5.28 -17.99 -42.97
C ARG A 292 -4.06 -18.74 -43.53
N ARG A 293 -2.91 -18.07 -43.56
CA ARG A 293 -1.59 -18.63 -43.87
C ARG A 293 -0.65 -18.35 -42.72
N GLU A 294 0.25 -19.28 -42.41
CA GLU A 294 1.21 -19.12 -41.32
C GLU A 294 2.60 -19.58 -41.75
N LEU A 295 3.62 -18.93 -41.20
CA LEU A 295 5.01 -19.37 -41.24
C LEU A 295 5.52 -19.44 -39.80
N VAL A 296 5.87 -20.66 -39.36
CA VAL A 296 6.29 -20.95 -37.99
C VAL A 296 7.71 -21.50 -37.99
N THR A 297 8.50 -21.25 -36.95
CA THR A 297 9.77 -21.94 -36.75
C THR A 297 9.54 -23.44 -36.57
N GLY A 298 10.29 -24.23 -37.36
CA GLY A 298 10.13 -25.67 -37.50
C GLY A 298 11.15 -26.24 -38.49
N GLU A 299 10.88 -27.43 -39.03
CA GLU A 299 11.82 -28.17 -39.90
C GLU A 299 12.12 -27.47 -41.24
N ASP A 300 11.25 -26.57 -41.69
CA ASP A 300 11.35 -25.87 -42.98
C ASP A 300 12.25 -24.62 -42.94
N TRP A 301 12.82 -24.28 -41.78
CA TRP A 301 13.75 -23.16 -41.66
C TRP A 301 15.16 -23.58 -42.02
N LEU A 302 15.88 -22.69 -42.71
CA LEU A 302 17.29 -22.86 -43.04
C LEU A 302 18.16 -22.06 -42.07
N VAL A 303 19.39 -22.51 -41.84
CA VAL A 303 20.38 -21.91 -40.95
C VAL A 303 21.77 -21.89 -41.57
N ALA A 304 22.51 -20.81 -41.32
CA ALA A 304 23.94 -20.69 -41.61
C ALA A 304 24.73 -20.35 -40.33
N GLU A 305 25.96 -20.87 -40.27
CA GLU A 305 26.89 -20.62 -39.16
C GLU A 305 27.77 -19.39 -39.34
N THR A 306 27.79 -18.80 -40.54
CA THR A 306 28.60 -17.63 -40.88
C THR A 306 27.77 -16.62 -41.65
N GLU A 307 28.05 -15.33 -41.43
CA GLU A 307 27.37 -14.25 -42.12
C GLU A 307 27.66 -14.28 -43.62
N GLN A 308 26.62 -14.10 -44.44
CA GLN A 308 26.75 -13.96 -45.88
C GLN A 308 26.17 -12.60 -46.31
N SER A 309 26.89 -11.88 -47.17
CA SER A 309 26.45 -10.53 -47.58
C SER A 309 25.08 -10.57 -48.28
N GLY A 310 24.16 -9.68 -47.88
CA GLY A 310 22.82 -9.60 -48.46
C GLY A 310 21.84 -10.69 -47.98
N TRP A 311 22.20 -11.50 -46.98
CA TRP A 311 21.36 -12.58 -46.47
C TRP A 311 19.93 -12.21 -46.04
N PRO A 312 19.54 -10.95 -45.69
CA PRO A 312 18.13 -10.63 -45.43
C PRO A 312 17.29 -10.40 -46.69
N ASP A 313 17.92 -10.20 -47.86
CA ASP A 313 17.25 -9.85 -49.11
C ASP A 313 16.39 -11.04 -49.61
N PRO A 314 15.14 -10.81 -50.06
CA PRO A 314 14.30 -11.86 -50.65
C PRO A 314 14.93 -12.59 -51.84
N ALA A 315 15.80 -11.93 -52.61
CA ALA A 315 16.46 -12.49 -53.79
C ALA A 315 17.75 -13.27 -53.46
N PHE A 316 18.15 -13.32 -52.19
CA PHE A 316 19.33 -14.08 -51.76
C PHE A 316 19.14 -15.58 -51.97
N ASP A 317 20.18 -16.24 -52.50
CA ASP A 317 20.22 -17.70 -52.70
C ASP A 317 20.68 -18.41 -51.43
N ASP A 318 19.74 -18.97 -50.69
CA ASP A 318 19.96 -19.76 -49.47
C ASP A 318 20.01 -21.28 -49.74
N SER A 319 20.07 -21.73 -50.99
CA SER A 319 20.09 -23.16 -51.33
C SER A 319 21.28 -23.94 -50.76
N GLY A 320 22.35 -23.23 -50.38
CA GLY A 320 23.52 -23.80 -49.70
C GLY A 320 23.44 -23.81 -48.17
N TRP A 321 22.35 -23.36 -47.56
CA TRP A 321 22.17 -23.35 -46.11
C TRP A 321 21.65 -24.71 -45.62
N GLU A 322 21.97 -25.05 -44.37
CA GLU A 322 21.53 -26.31 -43.76
C GLU A 322 20.12 -26.16 -43.17
N PRO A 323 19.32 -27.24 -43.06
CA PRO A 323 18.09 -27.20 -42.28
C PRO A 323 18.36 -26.89 -40.81
N ALA A 324 17.52 -26.06 -40.19
CA ALA A 324 17.59 -25.77 -38.77
C ALA A 324 17.19 -27.00 -37.93
N VAL A 325 17.82 -27.16 -36.77
CA VAL A 325 17.51 -28.27 -35.85
C VAL A 325 16.34 -27.87 -34.96
N VAL A 326 15.27 -28.66 -34.96
CA VAL A 326 14.15 -28.52 -34.01
C VAL A 326 14.56 -29.06 -32.64
N LEU A 327 14.59 -28.19 -31.64
CA LEU A 327 15.00 -28.50 -30.28
C LEU A 327 13.82 -28.96 -29.42
N ALA A 328 12.75 -28.17 -29.38
CA ALA A 328 11.54 -28.49 -28.62
C ALA A 328 10.32 -27.74 -29.17
N PRO A 329 9.12 -28.35 -29.18
CA PRO A 329 7.88 -27.61 -29.40
C PRO A 329 7.69 -26.51 -28.36
N TYR A 330 7.02 -25.41 -28.72
CA TYR A 330 6.62 -24.40 -27.75
C TYR A 330 5.81 -25.03 -26.59
N GLY A 331 6.08 -24.60 -25.35
CA GLY A 331 5.52 -25.24 -24.14
C GLY A 331 6.38 -26.34 -23.53
N GLN A 332 7.47 -26.76 -24.19
CA GLN A 332 8.36 -27.84 -23.76
C GLN A 332 9.82 -27.37 -23.66
N GLY A 333 10.75 -28.31 -23.41
CA GLY A 333 12.18 -28.01 -23.25
C GLY A 333 12.47 -27.21 -21.97
N PRO A 334 13.66 -26.59 -21.84
CA PRO A 334 13.99 -25.73 -20.70
C PRO A 334 13.15 -24.45 -20.67
N TRP A 335 12.52 -24.07 -21.78
CA TRP A 335 11.75 -22.84 -21.92
C TRP A 335 10.30 -22.96 -21.44
N GLY A 336 9.67 -24.13 -21.61
CA GLY A 336 8.28 -24.35 -21.22
C GLY A 336 7.30 -23.38 -21.89
N GLY A 337 6.23 -23.00 -21.19
CA GLY A 337 5.21 -22.03 -21.63
C GLY A 337 5.42 -20.61 -21.08
N GLN A 338 6.66 -20.24 -20.76
CA GLN A 338 6.94 -19.02 -19.98
C GLN A 338 7.03 -17.73 -20.82
N VAL A 339 6.88 -17.82 -22.15
CA VAL A 339 7.02 -16.67 -23.04
C VAL A 339 5.82 -15.72 -22.91
N SER A 340 6.11 -14.44 -22.67
CA SER A 340 5.17 -13.33 -22.71
C SER A 340 5.28 -12.59 -24.03
N VAL A 341 4.17 -12.26 -24.66
CA VAL A 341 4.17 -11.37 -25.83
C VAL A 341 3.86 -9.95 -25.39
N ALA A 342 4.73 -9.00 -25.72
CA ALA A 342 4.50 -7.60 -25.43
C ALA A 342 3.27 -7.08 -26.18
N VAL A 343 2.40 -6.33 -25.48
CA VAL A 343 1.26 -5.63 -26.09
C VAL A 343 1.58 -4.14 -26.06
N ASP A 344 1.46 -3.47 -27.20
CA ASP A 344 1.65 -2.03 -27.28
C ASP A 344 0.64 -1.32 -26.37
N GLU A 345 1.15 -0.42 -25.54
CA GLU A 345 0.32 0.32 -24.60
C GLU A 345 -0.39 1.47 -25.31
N ALA A 346 -1.73 1.44 -25.34
CA ALA A 346 -2.51 2.58 -25.82
C ALA A 346 -2.48 3.73 -24.80
N PRO A 347 -2.41 5.01 -25.26
CA PRO A 347 -2.48 6.18 -24.39
C PRO A 347 -3.71 6.21 -23.49
N ALA A 348 -3.60 6.89 -22.35
CA ALA A 348 -4.69 7.11 -21.42
C ALA A 348 -5.89 7.76 -22.15
N PRO A 349 -7.08 7.12 -22.20
CA PRO A 349 -8.19 7.64 -22.97
C PRO A 349 -8.83 8.85 -22.29
N LEU A 350 -9.31 9.79 -23.12
CA LEU A 350 -10.16 10.90 -22.72
C LEU A 350 -11.59 10.58 -23.12
N LEU A 351 -12.53 10.65 -22.18
CA LEU A 351 -13.95 10.44 -22.40
C LEU A 351 -14.73 11.69 -22.02
N ARG A 352 -15.67 12.14 -22.85
CA ARG A 352 -16.49 13.30 -22.54
C ARG A 352 -17.94 13.16 -22.98
N THR A 353 -18.79 13.98 -22.38
CA THR A 353 -20.17 14.21 -22.84
C THR A 353 -20.60 15.63 -22.49
N GLU A 354 -21.45 16.22 -23.35
CA GLU A 354 -22.15 17.48 -23.06
C GLU A 354 -23.62 17.23 -22.80
N PHE A 355 -24.19 18.00 -21.87
CA PHE A 355 -25.59 17.91 -21.49
C PHE A 355 -26.14 19.27 -21.07
N THR A 356 -27.46 19.39 -21.05
CA THR A 356 -28.16 20.63 -20.66
C THR A 356 -28.92 20.45 -19.37
N VAL A 357 -28.68 21.34 -18.41
CA VAL A 357 -29.47 21.45 -17.17
C VAL A 357 -30.47 22.59 -17.33
N ARG A 358 -31.77 22.25 -17.41
CA ARG A 358 -32.84 23.24 -17.65
C ARG A 358 -33.39 23.83 -16.35
N GLU A 359 -33.61 22.97 -15.36
CA GLU A 359 -34.20 23.32 -14.08
C GLU A 359 -33.13 23.72 -13.05
N PRO A 360 -33.48 24.51 -12.02
CA PRO A 360 -32.56 24.84 -10.92
C PRO A 360 -32.01 23.57 -10.25
N VAL A 361 -30.73 23.59 -9.86
CA VAL A 361 -30.08 22.47 -9.16
C VAL A 361 -30.30 22.63 -7.65
N ALA A 362 -30.90 21.64 -7.00
CA ALA A 362 -30.97 21.57 -5.53
C ALA A 362 -29.79 20.78 -4.95
N ARG A 363 -29.41 19.68 -5.62
CA ARG A 363 -28.31 18.79 -5.23
C ARG A 363 -27.80 18.06 -6.46
N ALA A 364 -26.50 17.81 -6.55
CA ALA A 364 -25.94 16.92 -7.57
C ALA A 364 -24.84 16.00 -7.02
N ARG A 365 -24.85 14.75 -7.49
CA ARG A 365 -23.86 13.71 -7.12
C ARG A 365 -23.29 13.06 -8.37
N LEU A 366 -21.97 12.93 -8.43
CA LEU A 366 -21.29 12.08 -9.40
C LEU A 366 -20.89 10.78 -8.69
N TYR A 367 -21.44 9.66 -9.15
CA TYR A 367 -20.98 8.31 -8.81
C TYR A 367 -20.08 7.83 -9.94
N VAL A 368 -18.83 7.47 -9.64
CA VAL A 368 -17.84 7.20 -10.69
C VAL A 368 -16.86 6.09 -10.30
N SER A 369 -16.55 5.23 -11.26
CA SER A 369 -15.52 4.20 -11.17
C SER A 369 -14.74 4.18 -12.50
N GLY A 370 -13.43 4.29 -12.41
CA GLY A 370 -12.52 4.00 -13.51
C GLY A 370 -11.83 2.67 -13.22
N LEU A 371 -11.65 1.83 -14.23
CA LEU A 371 -10.86 0.61 -14.12
C LEU A 371 -9.47 0.88 -14.72
N ALA A 372 -8.40 1.09 -13.97
CA ALA A 372 -8.31 1.12 -12.51
C ALA A 372 -8.50 2.51 -11.90
N TYR A 373 -8.15 3.58 -12.63
CA TYR A 373 -8.14 4.94 -12.09
C TYR A 373 -8.88 5.92 -13.00
N TYR A 374 -9.41 7.00 -12.43
CA TYR A 374 -9.94 8.13 -13.17
C TYR A 374 -9.49 9.48 -12.61
N GLU A 375 -9.49 10.49 -13.48
CA GLU A 375 -9.54 11.90 -13.09
C GLU A 375 -10.72 12.56 -13.81
N ALA A 376 -11.69 13.05 -13.05
CA ALA A 376 -12.91 13.65 -13.60
C ALA A 376 -12.89 15.18 -13.48
N HIS A 377 -13.47 15.84 -14.46
CA HIS A 377 -13.71 17.27 -14.53
C HIS A 377 -15.18 17.54 -14.87
N LEU A 378 -15.74 18.59 -14.29
CA LEU A 378 -17.05 19.12 -14.62
C LEU A 378 -16.92 20.61 -14.91
N ASN A 379 -17.25 21.04 -16.12
CA ASN A 379 -17.16 22.44 -16.57
C ASN A 379 -15.77 23.06 -16.34
N GLY A 380 -14.71 22.36 -16.78
CA GLY A 380 -13.32 22.82 -16.62
C GLY A 380 -12.75 22.70 -15.21
N ARG A 381 -13.53 22.24 -14.22
CA ARG A 381 -13.09 22.12 -12.82
C ARG A 381 -12.93 20.66 -12.43
N ARG A 382 -11.78 20.31 -11.84
CA ARG A 382 -11.52 18.97 -11.29
C ARG A 382 -12.57 18.60 -10.24
N VAL A 383 -13.06 17.37 -10.30
CA VAL A 383 -13.98 16.79 -9.31
C VAL A 383 -13.15 16.15 -8.20
N GLY A 384 -13.34 16.65 -6.97
CA GLY A 384 -12.66 16.10 -5.80
C GLY A 384 -11.15 16.38 -5.75
N ARG A 385 -10.51 15.84 -4.72
CA ARG A 385 -9.08 16.02 -4.40
C ARG A 385 -8.28 14.71 -4.42
N GLN A 386 -8.99 13.60 -4.53
CA GLN A 386 -8.47 12.25 -4.55
C GLN A 386 -7.62 12.04 -5.81
N VAL A 387 -6.63 11.18 -5.73
CA VAL A 387 -5.75 10.73 -6.80
C VAL A 387 -5.66 9.21 -6.75
N LEU A 388 -5.29 8.54 -7.85
CA LEU A 388 -5.22 7.07 -7.88
C LEU A 388 -6.53 6.41 -7.39
N ASP A 389 -7.66 6.93 -7.84
CA ASP A 389 -9.00 6.59 -7.36
C ASP A 389 -9.80 5.88 -8.48
N PRO A 390 -10.59 4.83 -8.18
CA PRO A 390 -10.83 4.20 -6.87
C PRO A 390 -9.64 3.36 -6.36
N GLY A 391 -9.71 2.93 -5.10
CA GLY A 391 -8.71 2.06 -4.48
C GLY A 391 -8.59 0.69 -5.17
N PHE A 392 -7.38 0.14 -5.19
CA PHE A 392 -7.09 -1.17 -5.80
C PHE A 392 -7.70 -2.32 -5.01
N THR A 393 -8.42 -3.22 -5.68
CA THR A 393 -9.01 -4.45 -5.14
C THR A 393 -8.74 -5.63 -6.10
N ASP A 394 -9.09 -6.84 -5.69
CA ASP A 394 -9.33 -7.92 -6.65
C ASP A 394 -10.59 -7.57 -7.47
N TYR A 395 -10.41 -7.16 -8.73
CA TYR A 395 -11.51 -6.69 -9.59
C TYR A 395 -12.44 -7.81 -10.07
N ASP A 396 -12.07 -9.09 -9.89
CA ASP A 396 -12.98 -10.21 -10.14
C ASP A 396 -13.97 -10.42 -8.97
N GLU A 397 -13.67 -9.90 -7.78
CA GLU A 397 -14.50 -10.05 -6.57
C GLU A 397 -15.19 -8.74 -6.13
N THR A 398 -14.44 -7.63 -6.08
CA THR A 398 -14.93 -6.31 -5.64
C THR A 398 -14.45 -5.21 -6.59
N VAL A 399 -15.34 -4.29 -6.97
CA VAL A 399 -15.00 -3.08 -7.71
C VAL A 399 -15.50 -1.85 -6.95
N LEU A 400 -14.59 -0.94 -6.63
CA LEU A 400 -14.94 0.27 -5.89
C LEU A 400 -15.47 1.38 -6.82
N TYR A 401 -16.39 2.20 -6.30
CA TYR A 401 -16.78 3.46 -6.92
C TYR A 401 -16.80 4.60 -5.89
N ALA A 402 -16.45 5.80 -6.33
CA ALA A 402 -16.45 7.01 -5.50
C ALA A 402 -17.73 7.82 -5.69
N THR A 403 -18.09 8.60 -4.67
CA THR A 403 -19.21 9.54 -4.70
C THR A 403 -18.71 10.96 -4.42
N HIS A 404 -19.03 11.89 -5.31
CA HIS A 404 -18.67 13.31 -5.16
C HIS A 404 -19.88 14.22 -5.07
N ASP A 405 -19.82 15.23 -4.21
CA ASP A 405 -20.74 16.36 -4.26
C ASP A 405 -20.27 17.33 -5.35
N VAL A 406 -21.06 17.47 -6.41
CA VAL A 406 -20.76 18.33 -7.56
C VAL A 406 -21.82 19.41 -7.75
N THR A 407 -22.61 19.67 -6.70
CA THR A 407 -23.74 20.62 -6.74
C THR A 407 -23.29 22.01 -7.22
N GLU A 408 -22.16 22.50 -6.71
CA GLU A 408 -21.63 23.84 -7.01
C GLU A 408 -20.82 23.90 -8.32
N LEU A 409 -20.58 22.76 -8.96
CA LEU A 409 -19.85 22.70 -10.23
C LEU A 409 -20.79 22.81 -11.44
N LEU A 410 -22.09 22.61 -11.24
CA LEU A 410 -23.11 22.69 -12.29
C LEU A 410 -23.61 24.13 -12.50
N ARG A 411 -24.08 24.40 -13.72
CA ARG A 411 -24.75 25.65 -14.08
C ARG A 411 -26.01 25.40 -14.89
N LYS A 412 -26.92 26.36 -14.90
CA LYS A 412 -28.07 26.34 -15.83
C LYS A 412 -27.57 26.44 -17.27
N GLY A 413 -28.14 25.66 -18.19
CA GLY A 413 -27.73 25.58 -19.58
C GLY A 413 -26.72 24.47 -19.85
N ALA A 414 -25.78 24.71 -20.76
CA ALA A 414 -24.80 23.71 -21.20
C ALA A 414 -23.74 23.42 -20.12
N ASN A 415 -23.48 22.13 -19.91
CA ASN A 415 -22.48 21.56 -19.02
C ASN A 415 -21.72 20.44 -19.74
N ALA A 416 -20.50 20.16 -19.30
CA ALA A 416 -19.69 19.06 -19.81
C ALA A 416 -19.02 18.27 -18.69
N ILE A 417 -18.99 16.94 -18.82
CA ILE A 417 -18.14 16.05 -18.02
C ILE A 417 -16.99 15.60 -18.92
N GLY A 418 -15.76 15.67 -18.42
CA GLY A 418 -14.59 15.04 -19.02
C GLY A 418 -13.90 14.12 -18.02
N VAL A 419 -13.47 12.94 -18.46
CA VAL A 419 -12.80 11.94 -17.63
C VAL A 419 -11.58 11.38 -18.36
N THR A 420 -10.43 11.37 -17.69
CA THR A 420 -9.24 10.65 -18.15
C THR A 420 -9.13 9.35 -17.34
N LEU A 421 -8.75 8.23 -17.99
CA LEU A 421 -8.57 6.94 -17.31
C LEU A 421 -7.11 6.50 -17.22
N GLY A 422 -6.76 5.87 -16.10
CA GLY A 422 -5.45 5.26 -15.85
C GLY A 422 -5.52 3.74 -15.72
N ARG A 423 -4.42 3.08 -16.05
CA ARG A 423 -4.34 1.60 -16.12
C ARG A 423 -4.30 0.94 -14.74
N GLY A 424 -3.53 1.51 -13.82
CA GLY A 424 -3.28 0.93 -12.48
C GLY A 424 -2.98 -0.57 -12.53
N PHE A 425 -3.46 -1.32 -11.53
CA PHE A 425 -3.34 -2.79 -11.51
C PHE A 425 -4.38 -3.53 -12.39
N TYR A 426 -5.39 -2.83 -12.92
CA TYR A 426 -6.44 -3.45 -13.75
C TYR A 426 -5.95 -3.72 -15.18
N ALA A 427 -5.34 -2.71 -15.81
CA ALA A 427 -4.95 -2.73 -17.22
C ALA A 427 -3.43 -2.66 -17.41
N MET A 428 -2.66 -3.15 -16.41
CA MET A 428 -1.20 -3.09 -16.44
C MET A 428 -0.65 -3.88 -17.63
N THR A 429 0.28 -3.26 -18.35
CA THR A 429 1.02 -3.86 -19.47
C THR A 429 2.47 -4.11 -19.11
N THR A 430 3.03 -3.35 -18.15
CA THR A 430 4.42 -3.47 -17.69
C THR A 430 4.70 -4.88 -17.13
N PRO A 431 5.58 -5.67 -17.78
CA PRO A 431 5.93 -6.98 -17.26
C PRO A 431 6.61 -6.86 -15.90
N ASN A 432 6.28 -7.78 -14.98
CA ASN A 432 6.87 -7.87 -13.65
C ASN A 432 6.75 -9.30 -13.10
N VAL A 433 7.52 -9.61 -12.05
CA VAL A 433 7.59 -10.94 -11.45
C VAL A 433 6.32 -11.38 -10.71
N TRP A 434 5.45 -10.44 -10.34
CA TRP A 434 4.16 -10.71 -9.66
C TRP A 434 3.01 -10.94 -10.65
N ASN A 435 3.31 -10.94 -11.95
CA ASN A 435 2.35 -11.20 -13.02
C ASN A 435 1.17 -10.21 -13.09
N TRP A 436 1.33 -8.95 -12.67
CA TRP A 436 0.25 -7.95 -12.76
C TRP A 436 -0.21 -7.63 -14.19
N GLN A 437 0.56 -8.03 -15.20
CA GLN A 437 0.20 -7.99 -16.62
C GLN A 437 -0.63 -9.19 -17.09
N ARG A 438 -0.95 -10.14 -16.20
CA ARG A 438 -1.68 -11.39 -16.48
C ARG A 438 -2.86 -11.77 -15.55
N PRO A 439 -3.37 -10.93 -14.62
CA PRO A 439 -4.52 -11.33 -13.81
C PRO A 439 -5.74 -11.68 -14.67
N THR A 440 -6.63 -12.51 -14.15
CA THR A 440 -7.87 -12.93 -14.83
C THR A 440 -8.84 -11.79 -15.12
N TRP A 441 -8.77 -10.71 -14.34
CA TRP A 441 -9.59 -9.50 -14.53
C TRP A 441 -9.01 -8.51 -15.55
N ARG A 442 -7.79 -8.75 -16.07
CA ARG A 442 -7.09 -7.76 -16.90
C ARG A 442 -7.92 -7.35 -18.11
N GLY A 443 -8.04 -6.04 -18.33
CA GLY A 443 -8.74 -5.45 -19.46
C GLY A 443 -8.10 -4.13 -19.93
N GLU A 444 -8.79 -3.41 -20.81
CA GLU A 444 -8.46 -2.01 -21.12
C GLU A 444 -9.22 -1.05 -20.21
N PRO A 445 -8.72 0.18 -19.98
CA PRO A 445 -9.39 1.12 -19.12
C PRO A 445 -10.85 1.39 -19.50
N ALA A 446 -11.74 1.31 -18.52
CA ALA A 446 -13.18 1.52 -18.70
C ALA A 446 -13.76 2.45 -17.62
N LEU A 447 -14.80 3.19 -17.99
CA LEU A 447 -15.50 4.16 -17.17
C LEU A 447 -16.93 3.71 -16.89
N LEU A 448 -17.33 3.78 -15.62
CA LEU A 448 -18.72 3.83 -15.20
C LEU A 448 -18.95 5.17 -14.49
N ALA A 449 -19.79 6.03 -15.06
CA ALA A 449 -20.08 7.34 -14.48
C ALA A 449 -21.58 7.66 -14.51
N GLN A 450 -22.13 8.10 -13.38
CA GLN A 450 -23.53 8.52 -13.27
C GLN A 450 -23.63 9.81 -12.46
N LEU A 451 -23.98 10.90 -13.14
CA LEU A 451 -24.35 12.17 -12.52
C LEU A 451 -25.87 12.18 -12.28
N GLU A 452 -26.27 12.37 -11.03
CA GLU A 452 -27.67 12.58 -10.66
C GLU A 452 -27.87 13.99 -10.11
N ILE A 453 -28.87 14.70 -10.65
CA ILE A 453 -29.19 16.10 -10.35
C ILE A 453 -30.63 16.13 -9.84
N ASP A 454 -30.81 16.44 -8.56
CA ASP A 454 -32.13 16.67 -7.98
C ASP A 454 -32.53 18.14 -8.14
N HIS A 455 -33.80 18.35 -8.48
CA HIS A 455 -34.38 19.67 -8.67
C HIS A 455 -35.34 20.03 -7.53
N PRO A 456 -35.58 21.34 -7.25
CA PRO A 456 -36.48 21.77 -6.17
C PRO A 456 -37.92 21.27 -6.27
N ASP A 457 -38.39 20.93 -7.48
CA ASP A 457 -39.73 20.39 -7.73
C ASP A 457 -39.86 18.88 -7.44
N GLY A 458 -38.75 18.24 -7.05
CA GLY A 458 -38.67 16.81 -6.75
C GLY A 458 -38.34 15.93 -7.96
N THR A 459 -38.17 16.50 -9.15
CA THR A 459 -37.71 15.76 -10.33
C THR A 459 -36.19 15.52 -10.28
N ARG A 460 -35.71 14.58 -11.10
CA ARG A 460 -34.29 14.24 -11.22
C ARG A 460 -33.86 14.13 -12.67
N THR A 461 -32.74 14.78 -13.00
CA THR A 461 -32.00 14.56 -14.24
C THR A 461 -30.87 13.56 -14.00
N THR A 462 -30.67 12.60 -14.90
CA THR A 462 -29.56 11.65 -14.86
C THR A 462 -28.75 11.73 -16.15
N VAL A 463 -27.45 11.92 -16.02
CA VAL A 463 -26.47 11.82 -17.12
C VAL A 463 -25.58 10.62 -16.80
N ALA A 464 -25.53 9.65 -17.70
CA ALA A 464 -24.89 8.37 -17.43
C ALA A 464 -23.93 8.00 -18.57
N SER A 465 -22.85 7.30 -18.25
CA SER A 465 -21.91 6.79 -19.25
C SER A 465 -22.60 5.80 -20.20
N GLY A 466 -22.41 5.99 -21.49
CA GLY A 466 -23.12 5.27 -22.54
C GLY A 466 -22.61 5.56 -23.96
N PRO A 467 -23.28 5.04 -25.00
CA PRO A 467 -22.86 5.19 -26.41
C PRO A 467 -22.88 6.63 -26.93
N ASP A 468 -23.53 7.54 -26.22
CA ASP A 468 -23.66 8.97 -26.52
C ASP A 468 -22.46 9.81 -26.05
N TRP A 469 -21.51 9.18 -25.34
CA TRP A 469 -20.24 9.80 -24.99
C TRP A 469 -19.29 9.81 -26.19
N ARG A 470 -18.22 10.59 -26.08
CA ARG A 470 -17.13 10.66 -27.05
C ARG A 470 -15.82 10.26 -26.39
N LEU A 471 -14.95 9.64 -27.17
CA LEU A 471 -13.66 9.11 -26.73
C LEU A 471 -12.56 9.51 -27.72
N THR A 472 -11.38 9.81 -27.20
CA THR A 472 -10.13 9.92 -27.98
C THR A 472 -8.94 9.45 -27.12
N THR A 473 -7.78 9.27 -27.72
CA THR A 473 -6.52 9.09 -26.97
C THR A 473 -6.08 10.41 -26.35
N GLY A 474 -5.54 10.35 -25.14
CA GLY A 474 -5.07 11.51 -24.39
C GLY A 474 -3.56 11.76 -24.50
N PRO A 475 -3.08 12.85 -23.88
CA PRO A 475 -1.67 13.24 -23.91
C PRO A 475 -0.76 12.36 -23.04
N THR A 476 -1.30 11.57 -22.09
CA THR A 476 -0.50 10.58 -21.35
C THR A 476 -0.34 9.32 -22.21
N LEU A 477 0.83 9.17 -22.82
CA LEU A 477 1.16 8.11 -23.78
C LEU A 477 1.31 6.74 -23.12
N THR A 478 1.94 6.69 -21.95
CA THR A 478 2.10 5.47 -21.15
C THR A 478 1.92 5.80 -19.67
N ASN A 479 1.35 4.89 -18.89
CA ASN A 479 1.25 5.02 -17.44
C ASN A 479 1.37 3.66 -16.75
N SER A 480 2.25 3.60 -15.76
CA SER A 480 2.48 2.40 -14.96
C SER A 480 2.87 2.78 -13.55
N LEU A 481 2.34 2.03 -12.58
CA LEU A 481 2.75 2.16 -11.19
C LEU A 481 4.26 1.87 -11.02
N TYR A 482 4.88 1.06 -11.88
CA TYR A 482 6.31 0.76 -11.79
C TYR A 482 7.17 1.61 -12.74
N ALA A 483 6.77 1.70 -14.00
CA ALA A 483 7.60 2.33 -15.03
C ALA A 483 7.58 3.86 -14.96
N GLY A 484 6.51 4.45 -14.43
CA GLY A 484 6.22 5.90 -14.47
C GLY A 484 5.30 6.28 -15.65
N GLU A 485 5.30 7.57 -15.99
CA GLU A 485 4.42 8.15 -17.01
C GLU A 485 5.18 8.86 -18.13
N SER A 486 4.73 8.68 -19.37
CA SER A 486 5.10 9.55 -20.49
C SER A 486 3.94 10.45 -20.84
N HIS A 487 4.20 11.73 -21.03
CA HIS A 487 3.20 12.72 -21.38
C HIS A 487 3.67 13.62 -22.51
N ASP A 488 2.82 13.84 -23.51
CA ASP A 488 3.07 14.77 -24.61
C ASP A 488 2.04 15.89 -24.62
N ALA A 489 2.45 17.07 -24.14
CA ALA A 489 1.55 18.21 -24.00
C ALA A 489 1.10 18.80 -25.34
N ARG A 490 1.77 18.46 -26.46
CA ARG A 490 1.32 18.87 -27.81
C ARG A 490 -0.02 18.22 -28.18
N LEU A 491 -0.34 17.09 -27.55
CA LEU A 491 -1.57 16.33 -27.80
C LEU A 491 -2.73 16.72 -26.88
N GLU A 492 -2.54 17.67 -25.94
CA GLU A 492 -3.59 18.03 -24.99
C GLU A 492 -4.71 18.86 -25.66
N PRO A 493 -5.96 18.35 -25.72
CA PRO A 493 -7.02 19.07 -26.41
C PRO A 493 -7.50 20.25 -25.55
N LYS A 494 -7.23 21.49 -25.98
CA LYS A 494 -7.56 22.69 -25.17
C LYS A 494 -9.07 22.82 -24.94
N GLY A 495 -9.48 22.98 -23.67
CA GLY A 495 -10.88 23.24 -23.29
C GLY A 495 -11.82 22.04 -23.36
N TRP A 496 -11.31 20.82 -23.58
CA TRP A 496 -12.14 19.62 -23.81
C TRP A 496 -13.11 19.24 -22.69
N THR A 497 -12.83 19.69 -21.46
CA THR A 497 -13.66 19.48 -20.27
C THR A 497 -14.69 20.59 -20.05
N GLU A 498 -14.75 21.58 -20.95
CA GLU A 498 -15.75 22.66 -20.96
C GLU A 498 -16.85 22.36 -21.98
N PRO A 499 -18.07 22.88 -21.77
CA PRO A 499 -19.13 22.81 -22.77
C PRO A 499 -18.88 23.76 -23.96
N GLY A 500 -19.35 23.36 -25.15
CA GLY A 500 -19.10 24.06 -26.41
C GLY A 500 -17.80 23.66 -27.10
N PHE A 501 -17.14 22.60 -26.65
CA PHE A 501 -15.95 22.05 -27.31
C PHE A 501 -16.35 21.18 -28.51
N ASP A 502 -15.63 21.32 -29.63
CA ASP A 502 -15.87 20.52 -30.84
C ASP A 502 -15.22 19.13 -30.71
N ASP A 503 -16.03 18.14 -30.40
CA ASP A 503 -15.65 16.72 -30.34
C ASP A 503 -16.11 15.93 -31.57
N GLY A 504 -16.43 16.59 -32.69
CA GLY A 504 -16.89 15.94 -33.92
C GLY A 504 -15.87 14.94 -34.51
N GLY A 505 -14.57 15.13 -34.23
CA GLY A 505 -13.50 14.19 -34.59
C GLY A 505 -13.27 13.06 -33.60
N TRP A 506 -13.96 13.04 -32.46
CA TRP A 506 -13.82 12.01 -31.45
C TRP A 506 -14.72 10.81 -31.76
N GLN A 507 -14.20 9.62 -31.50
CA GLN A 507 -14.90 8.37 -31.76
C GLN A 507 -15.96 8.09 -30.68
N ALA A 508 -16.96 7.27 -31.02
CA ALA A 508 -17.87 6.72 -30.02
C ALA A 508 -17.11 5.66 -29.19
N PRO A 509 -17.29 5.61 -27.86
CA PRO A 509 -16.72 4.55 -27.05
C PRO A 509 -17.47 3.24 -27.25
N GLU A 510 -16.80 2.12 -26.98
CA GLU A 510 -17.47 0.83 -26.90
C GLU A 510 -18.16 0.64 -25.56
N VAL A 511 -19.35 0.03 -25.57
CA VAL A 511 -19.97 -0.49 -24.34
C VAL A 511 -19.26 -1.78 -23.96
N ARG A 512 -18.63 -1.79 -22.79
CA ARG A 512 -17.86 -2.90 -22.25
C ARG A 512 -18.73 -3.80 -21.38
N ALA A 513 -18.34 -5.07 -21.29
CA ALA A 513 -18.87 -5.94 -20.25
C ALA A 513 -18.47 -5.39 -18.87
N ALA A 514 -19.33 -5.57 -17.88
CA ALA A 514 -18.98 -5.26 -16.50
C ALA A 514 -17.86 -6.20 -16.02
N PRO A 515 -16.92 -5.72 -15.17
CA PRO A 515 -16.03 -6.61 -14.44
C PRO A 515 -16.85 -7.60 -13.59
N LYS A 516 -16.26 -8.76 -13.24
CA LYS A 516 -16.99 -9.78 -12.48
C LYS A 516 -17.31 -9.32 -11.05
N GLY A 517 -16.44 -8.49 -10.47
CA GLY A 517 -16.55 -8.06 -9.09
C GLY A 517 -17.81 -7.24 -8.79
N VAL A 518 -18.25 -7.32 -7.54
CA VAL A 518 -19.42 -6.59 -7.04
C VAL A 518 -19.06 -5.12 -6.86
N LEU A 519 -19.86 -4.23 -7.46
CA LEU A 519 -19.73 -2.79 -7.24
C LEU A 519 -20.04 -2.41 -5.80
N ARG A 520 -19.13 -1.68 -5.15
CA ARG A 520 -19.28 -1.19 -3.78
C ARG A 520 -18.83 0.26 -3.66
N ALA A 521 -19.56 1.06 -2.90
CA ALA A 521 -19.10 2.40 -2.56
C ALA A 521 -17.77 2.33 -1.79
N GLN A 522 -16.80 3.15 -2.20
CA GLN A 522 -15.52 3.26 -1.54
C GLN A 522 -15.71 3.83 -0.13
N ASP A 523 -15.39 3.01 0.86
CA ASP A 523 -15.61 3.30 2.28
C ASP A 523 -14.31 3.48 3.07
N HIS A 524 -13.15 3.60 2.41
CA HIS A 524 -11.84 3.91 3.03
C HIS A 524 -11.34 5.34 2.78
N GLU A 525 -10.24 5.73 3.43
CA GLU A 525 -9.57 7.02 3.24
C GLU A 525 -9.09 7.14 1.78
N PRO A 526 -9.40 8.25 1.09
CA PRO A 526 -8.90 8.46 -0.27
C PRO A 526 -7.39 8.65 -0.27
N ILE A 527 -6.75 8.32 -1.39
CA ILE A 527 -5.36 8.72 -1.63
C ILE A 527 -5.36 10.18 -2.07
N GLU A 528 -4.55 11.01 -1.42
CA GLU A 528 -4.45 12.44 -1.70
C GLU A 528 -3.00 12.89 -1.77
N VAL A 529 -2.77 14.03 -2.43
CA VAL A 529 -1.51 14.75 -2.26
C VAL A 529 -1.55 15.53 -0.96
N VAL A 530 -0.82 15.06 0.06
CA VAL A 530 -0.90 15.57 1.43
C VAL A 530 0.09 16.70 1.71
N GLU A 531 1.21 16.76 0.99
CA GLU A 531 2.28 17.74 1.21
C GLU A 531 3.00 18.06 -0.11
N THR A 532 3.55 19.27 -0.21
CA THR A 532 4.45 19.68 -1.30
C THR A 532 5.82 20.01 -0.72
N ILE A 533 6.86 19.37 -1.25
CA ILE A 533 8.25 19.46 -0.80
C ILE A 533 9.04 20.32 -1.77
N ARG A 534 9.71 21.34 -1.23
CA ARG A 534 10.75 22.08 -1.95
C ARG A 534 12.08 21.34 -1.77
N PRO A 535 12.85 21.08 -2.84
CA PRO A 535 14.12 20.38 -2.73
C PRO A 535 15.14 21.21 -1.96
N VAL A 536 16.05 20.52 -1.27
CA VAL A 536 17.09 21.12 -0.43
C VAL A 536 18.39 21.38 -1.19
N ALA A 537 18.62 20.67 -2.30
CA ALA A 537 19.79 20.85 -3.14
C ALA A 537 19.52 20.47 -4.60
N ILE A 538 20.24 21.12 -5.53
CA ILE A 538 20.28 20.79 -6.96
C ILE A 538 21.73 20.84 -7.42
N THR A 539 22.29 19.68 -7.76
CA THR A 539 23.65 19.51 -8.29
C THR A 539 23.60 19.21 -9.78
N GLU A 540 24.67 19.55 -10.51
CA GLU A 540 24.83 19.17 -11.92
C GLU A 540 25.70 17.91 -11.97
N LEU A 541 25.15 16.82 -12.50
CA LEU A 541 25.83 15.53 -12.63
C LEU A 541 26.83 15.57 -13.79
N ARG A 542 26.36 16.08 -14.93
CA ARG A 542 27.10 16.33 -16.17
C ARG A 542 26.36 17.43 -16.93
N PRO A 543 26.97 18.07 -17.95
CA PRO A 543 26.35 19.20 -18.64
C PRO A 543 24.92 18.90 -19.09
N GLY A 544 23.94 19.64 -18.56
CA GLY A 544 22.51 19.48 -18.90
C GLY A 544 21.76 18.37 -18.15
N GLU A 545 22.39 17.71 -17.18
CA GLU A 545 21.75 16.74 -16.28
C GLU A 545 21.93 17.13 -14.82
N TYR A 546 20.83 17.16 -14.08
CA TYR A 546 20.80 17.66 -12.70
C TYR A 546 20.27 16.59 -11.75
N VAL A 547 20.80 16.55 -10.53
CA VAL A 547 20.26 15.72 -9.44
C VAL A 547 19.65 16.63 -8.39
N VAL A 548 18.37 16.43 -8.15
CA VAL A 548 17.55 17.16 -7.17
C VAL A 548 17.43 16.30 -5.92
N ASP A 549 17.86 16.80 -4.76
CA ASP A 549 17.66 16.16 -3.46
C ASP A 549 16.44 16.77 -2.77
N MET A 550 15.40 15.97 -2.54
CA MET A 550 14.20 16.38 -1.79
C MET A 550 14.45 16.57 -0.29
N GLY A 551 15.62 16.15 0.20
CA GLY A 551 16.05 16.24 1.60
C GLY A 551 15.50 15.14 2.49
N ARG A 552 14.52 14.38 2.00
CA ARG A 552 13.93 13.22 2.68
C ARG A 552 13.36 12.19 1.70
N THR A 553 13.31 10.94 2.12
CA THR A 553 12.67 9.84 1.41
C THR A 553 11.15 9.98 1.51
N MET A 554 10.45 9.85 0.39
CA MET A 554 9.01 10.08 0.27
C MET A 554 8.38 9.18 -0.80
N ALA A 555 7.07 8.96 -0.69
CA ALA A 555 6.26 8.39 -1.76
C ALA A 555 5.41 9.46 -2.46
N GLY A 556 5.32 9.38 -3.80
CA GLY A 556 4.50 10.27 -4.61
C GLY A 556 5.14 10.58 -5.97
N TRP A 557 5.24 11.84 -6.37
CA TRP A 557 5.83 12.23 -7.66
C TRP A 557 6.43 13.62 -7.63
N THR A 558 6.92 14.11 -8.77
CA THR A 558 7.35 15.50 -8.94
C THR A 558 6.36 16.33 -9.73
N ARG A 559 6.20 17.60 -9.33
CA ARG A 559 5.64 18.66 -10.15
C ARG A 559 6.76 19.35 -10.91
N LEU A 560 6.69 19.30 -12.23
CA LEU A 560 7.60 20.01 -13.12
C LEU A 560 6.99 21.36 -13.50
N THR A 561 7.77 22.43 -13.44
CA THR A 561 7.51 23.70 -14.12
C THR A 561 8.63 23.95 -15.12
N VAL A 562 8.29 24.13 -16.39
CA VAL A 562 9.29 24.20 -17.47
C VAL A 562 8.97 25.31 -18.48
N ARG A 563 10.04 25.90 -19.03
CA ARG A 563 10.01 26.86 -20.14
C ARG A 563 10.98 26.37 -21.21
N ALA A 564 10.47 25.70 -22.22
CA ALA A 564 11.27 25.13 -23.30
C ALA A 564 10.54 25.18 -24.65
N PRO A 565 11.26 25.12 -25.79
CA PRO A 565 10.65 25.00 -27.11
C PRO A 565 9.73 23.77 -27.22
N GLU A 566 8.75 23.86 -28.12
CA GLU A 566 7.89 22.73 -28.49
C GLU A 566 8.73 21.51 -28.87
N GLY A 567 8.32 20.32 -28.41
CA GLY A 567 9.00 19.06 -28.69
C GLY A 567 10.22 18.78 -27.80
N THR A 568 10.59 19.70 -26.90
CA THR A 568 11.62 19.42 -25.88
C THR A 568 11.10 18.36 -24.92
N GLU A 569 11.81 17.24 -24.81
CA GLU A 569 11.52 16.20 -23.83
C GLU A 569 12.33 16.42 -22.55
N VAL A 570 11.65 16.40 -21.41
CA VAL A 570 12.24 16.41 -20.08
C VAL A 570 12.02 15.06 -19.43
N SER A 571 13.09 14.46 -18.90
CA SER A 571 13.03 13.18 -18.17
C SER A 571 13.29 13.39 -16.68
N LEU A 572 12.59 12.65 -15.83
CA LEU A 572 12.62 12.71 -14.37
C LEU A 572 12.76 11.27 -13.82
N LEU A 573 13.99 10.84 -13.55
CA LEU A 573 14.29 9.52 -13.00
C LEU A 573 14.34 9.59 -11.47
N HIS A 574 13.52 8.80 -10.79
CA HIS A 574 13.35 8.85 -9.34
C HIS A 574 14.07 7.67 -8.65
N GLY A 575 14.67 7.91 -7.49
CA GLY A 575 15.28 6.84 -6.68
C GLY A 575 15.58 7.24 -5.24
N GLU A 576 15.74 6.23 -4.38
CA GLU A 576 16.05 6.40 -2.96
C GLU A 576 17.55 6.62 -2.69
N ARG A 577 18.40 6.30 -3.67
CA ARG A 577 19.86 6.26 -3.54
C ARG A 577 20.57 6.93 -4.72
N LEU A 578 21.80 7.35 -4.46
CA LEU A 578 22.75 7.79 -5.48
C LEU A 578 23.83 6.73 -5.68
N GLY A 579 24.30 6.60 -6.92
CA GLY A 579 25.49 5.84 -7.27
C GLY A 579 26.77 6.54 -6.85
N ALA A 580 27.91 5.86 -6.99
CA ALA A 580 29.22 6.41 -6.65
C ALA A 580 29.61 7.65 -7.49
N ASP A 581 29.04 7.77 -8.69
CA ASP A 581 29.20 8.92 -9.59
C ASP A 581 28.19 10.05 -9.32
N GLY A 582 27.29 9.87 -8.35
CA GLY A 582 26.22 10.81 -8.02
C GLY A 582 24.93 10.65 -8.84
N SER A 583 24.87 9.70 -9.78
CA SER A 583 23.64 9.41 -10.55
C SER A 583 22.54 8.79 -9.68
N VAL A 584 21.27 8.93 -10.08
CA VAL A 584 20.16 8.31 -9.34
C VAL A 584 20.07 6.81 -9.65
N GLN A 585 19.99 5.99 -8.61
CA GLN A 585 19.81 4.54 -8.75
C GLN A 585 18.33 4.17 -8.85
N ALA A 586 17.92 3.71 -10.04
CA ALA A 586 16.55 3.33 -10.35
C ALA A 586 16.53 2.09 -11.26
N GLN A 587 17.06 0.97 -10.76
CA GLN A 587 17.12 -0.31 -11.48
C GLN A 587 16.63 -1.45 -10.59
N THR A 588 15.99 -2.45 -11.20
CA THR A 588 15.47 -3.63 -10.51
C THR A 588 15.41 -4.84 -11.45
N GLY A 589 15.65 -6.04 -10.91
CA GLY A 589 15.41 -7.30 -11.62
C GLY A 589 13.93 -7.70 -11.65
N HIS A 590 13.09 -7.12 -10.79
CA HIS A 590 11.68 -7.51 -10.64
C HIS A 590 10.75 -6.87 -11.67
N VAL A 591 11.12 -5.68 -12.16
CA VAL A 591 10.38 -4.95 -13.20
C VAL A 591 11.32 -4.74 -14.37
N PRO A 592 11.32 -5.64 -15.36
CA PRO A 592 12.13 -5.51 -16.55
C PRO A 592 11.85 -4.21 -17.34
N GLY A 593 12.90 -3.47 -17.68
CA GLY A 593 12.80 -2.32 -18.60
C GLY A 593 12.76 -0.96 -17.88
N ARG A 594 11.88 -0.06 -18.33
CA ARG A 594 11.70 1.27 -17.73
C ARG A 594 11.19 1.15 -16.29
N PHE A 595 11.76 1.94 -15.38
CA PHE A 595 11.42 1.91 -13.97
C PHE A 595 11.57 3.31 -13.35
N GLN A 596 10.57 3.76 -12.58
CA GLN A 596 10.58 5.04 -11.82
C GLN A 596 10.90 6.29 -12.66
N LEU A 597 10.63 6.24 -13.97
CA LEU A 597 10.99 7.30 -14.91
C LEU A 597 9.72 7.99 -15.41
N ASP A 598 9.67 9.31 -15.28
CA ASP A 598 8.66 10.14 -15.91
C ASP A 598 9.26 10.92 -17.09
N THR A 599 8.50 11.10 -18.17
CA THR A 599 8.89 11.95 -19.30
C THR A 599 7.78 12.90 -19.71
N TYR A 600 8.15 14.13 -20.07
CA TYR A 600 7.26 15.20 -20.46
C TYR A 600 7.76 15.91 -21.72
N VAL A 601 6.95 15.91 -22.78
CA VAL A 601 7.23 16.64 -24.04
C VAL A 601 6.50 17.98 -24.01
N CYS A 602 7.27 19.06 -24.13
CA CYS A 602 6.76 20.43 -24.03
C CYS A 602 5.92 20.82 -25.26
N ALA A 603 4.84 21.59 -25.03
CA ALA A 603 4.02 22.16 -26.10
C ALA A 603 4.57 23.50 -26.63
N GLY A 604 5.58 24.09 -25.98
CA GLY A 604 6.16 25.38 -26.37
C GLY A 604 5.28 26.58 -26.04
N THR A 605 4.38 26.45 -25.08
CA THR A 605 3.31 27.44 -24.78
C THR A 605 3.69 28.48 -23.73
N GLY A 606 4.99 28.62 -23.45
CA GLY A 606 5.51 29.54 -22.43
C GLY A 606 5.92 28.79 -21.17
N THR A 607 5.28 29.07 -20.04
CA THR A 607 5.52 28.33 -18.79
C THR A 607 4.49 27.22 -18.66
N GLU A 608 4.95 25.98 -18.65
CA GLU A 608 4.14 24.78 -18.55
C GLU A 608 4.29 24.16 -17.16
N THR A 609 3.24 23.54 -16.65
CA THR A 609 3.26 22.83 -15.37
C THR A 609 2.64 21.45 -15.54
N TRP A 610 3.34 20.44 -15.08
CA TRP A 610 2.93 19.05 -15.25
C TRP A 610 3.17 18.21 -14.00
N GLU A 611 2.25 17.29 -13.75
CA GLU A 611 2.33 16.24 -12.75
C GLU A 611 1.77 14.94 -13.35
N PRO A 612 2.37 13.77 -13.03
CA PRO A 612 1.78 12.48 -13.36
C PRO A 612 0.46 12.27 -12.60
N ARG A 613 -0.43 11.43 -13.15
CA ARG A 613 -1.80 11.23 -12.64
C ARG A 613 -2.10 9.81 -12.13
N PHE A 614 -1.42 8.81 -12.69
CA PHE A 614 -1.74 7.38 -12.60
C PHE A 614 -0.53 6.53 -12.18
N SER A 615 0.49 7.16 -11.61
CA SER A 615 1.70 6.53 -11.11
C SER A 615 2.21 7.27 -9.86
N TYR A 616 2.95 6.55 -9.02
CA TYR A 616 3.71 7.12 -7.90
C TYR A 616 5.08 6.46 -7.83
N LYS A 617 5.98 7.01 -7.02
CA LYS A 617 7.39 6.67 -6.92
C LYS A 617 7.80 6.67 -5.45
N GLY A 618 8.77 5.84 -5.09
CA GLY A 618 9.47 5.90 -3.80
C GLY A 618 10.83 6.50 -4.04
N PHE A 619 11.11 7.68 -3.47
CA PHE A 619 12.32 8.42 -3.82
C PHE A 619 12.72 9.47 -2.79
N ARG A 620 14.00 9.84 -2.84
CA ARG A 620 14.55 11.07 -2.27
C ARG A 620 15.17 11.94 -3.36
N TYR A 621 15.78 11.31 -4.35
CA TYR A 621 16.53 11.96 -5.41
C TYR A 621 15.79 11.87 -6.73
N VAL A 622 15.93 12.92 -7.54
CA VAL A 622 15.38 12.98 -8.90
C VAL A 622 16.47 13.44 -9.84
N GLN A 623 16.81 12.61 -10.82
CA GLN A 623 17.71 12.99 -11.91
C GLN A 623 16.88 13.56 -13.05
N VAL A 624 17.18 14.80 -13.41
CA VAL A 624 16.47 15.60 -14.40
C VAL A 624 17.36 15.81 -15.61
N SER A 625 16.87 15.47 -16.81
CA SER A 625 17.58 15.68 -18.07
C SER A 625 16.65 16.32 -19.12
N GLY A 626 17.25 16.96 -20.13
CA GLY A 626 16.51 17.61 -21.23
C GLY A 626 16.06 19.05 -20.95
N LEU A 627 16.37 19.61 -19.78
CA LEU A 627 16.11 21.01 -19.47
C LEU A 627 17.07 21.95 -20.22
N PRO A 628 16.61 23.14 -20.67
CA PRO A 628 17.46 24.11 -21.37
C PRO A 628 18.48 24.81 -20.47
N ALA A 629 18.25 24.77 -19.15
CA ALA A 629 19.14 25.34 -18.14
C ALA A 629 18.90 24.65 -16.79
N LYS A 630 19.79 24.92 -15.81
CA LYS A 630 19.65 24.44 -14.44
C LYS A 630 18.29 24.86 -13.84
N PRO A 631 17.47 23.91 -13.33
CA PRO A 631 16.19 24.25 -12.71
C PRO A 631 16.39 24.99 -11.39
N ALA A 632 15.48 25.92 -11.09
CA ALA A 632 15.33 26.46 -9.74
C ALA A 632 14.59 25.46 -8.84
N PRO A 633 14.72 25.54 -7.50
CA PRO A 633 14.00 24.62 -6.60
C PRO A 633 12.47 24.64 -6.76
N GLU A 634 11.88 25.76 -7.19
CA GLU A 634 10.45 25.85 -7.51
C GLU A 634 10.02 25.12 -8.79
N ASP A 635 10.97 24.81 -9.67
CA ASP A 635 10.70 24.17 -10.97
C ASP A 635 10.52 22.66 -10.84
N VAL A 636 11.02 22.04 -9.76
CA VAL A 636 10.88 20.60 -9.48
C VAL A 636 10.50 20.41 -8.02
N LEU A 637 9.21 20.27 -7.74
CA LEU A 637 8.70 20.08 -6.37
C LEU A 637 8.27 18.63 -6.14
N GLY A 638 8.62 18.06 -4.99
CA GLY A 638 8.07 16.77 -4.56
C GLY A 638 6.61 16.91 -4.15
N ARG A 639 5.77 15.97 -4.55
CA ARG A 639 4.37 15.83 -4.13
C ARG A 639 4.27 14.56 -3.29
N VAL A 640 4.01 14.68 -1.99
CA VAL A 640 3.87 13.53 -1.09
C VAL A 640 2.45 13.01 -1.19
N VAL A 641 2.32 11.72 -1.47
CA VAL A 641 1.03 11.09 -1.79
C VAL A 641 0.88 9.83 -0.96
N HIS A 642 -0.28 9.70 -0.30
CA HIS A 642 -0.71 8.49 0.38
C HIS A 642 -2.20 8.59 0.76
N SER A 643 -2.74 7.51 1.30
CA SER A 643 -4.09 7.45 1.88
C SER A 643 -4.19 8.44 3.03
N ALA A 644 -5.18 9.32 3.03
CA ALA A 644 -5.33 10.43 3.97
C ALA A 644 -5.81 9.98 5.36
N VAL A 645 -5.09 9.03 5.97
CA VAL A 645 -5.30 8.58 7.35
C VAL A 645 -4.97 9.70 8.32
N ARG A 646 -5.76 9.80 9.40
CA ARG A 646 -5.52 10.79 10.45
C ARG A 646 -4.42 10.32 11.38
N GLU A 647 -3.54 11.21 11.82
CA GLU A 647 -2.70 10.94 12.99
C GLU A 647 -3.58 10.87 14.25
N THR A 648 -3.45 9.79 15.02
CA THR A 648 -4.25 9.56 16.24
C THR A 648 -3.39 9.39 17.49
N GLY A 649 -2.13 9.00 17.35
CA GLY A 649 -1.23 8.81 18.49
C GLY A 649 -0.07 9.79 18.53
N SER A 650 0.42 10.07 19.74
CA SER A 650 1.61 10.88 19.99
C SER A 650 2.63 10.14 20.86
N PHE A 651 3.92 10.43 20.69
CA PHE A 651 5.00 9.92 21.54
C PHE A 651 6.10 10.98 21.71
N ARG A 652 6.56 11.18 22.94
CA ARG A 652 7.68 12.06 23.30
C ARG A 652 8.45 11.47 24.48
N CYS A 653 9.77 11.66 24.52
CA CYS A 653 10.57 11.23 25.67
C CYS A 653 11.89 11.99 25.81
N SER A 654 12.62 11.72 26.89
CA SER A 654 13.91 12.35 27.17
C SER A 654 15.06 11.89 26.26
N GLU A 655 14.86 10.86 25.44
CA GLU A 655 15.85 10.31 24.49
C GLU A 655 15.51 10.75 23.06
N PRO A 656 16.21 11.76 22.50
CA PRO A 656 15.91 12.28 21.17
C PRO A 656 16.00 11.22 20.05
N PHE A 657 16.84 10.20 20.21
CA PHE A 657 16.95 9.14 19.22
C PHE A 657 15.66 8.30 19.11
N TYR A 658 14.94 8.10 20.21
CA TYR A 658 13.65 7.41 20.18
C TYR A 658 12.57 8.21 19.44
N GLU A 659 12.57 9.53 19.56
CA GLU A 659 11.68 10.38 18.76
C GLU A 659 12.08 10.38 17.27
N GLN A 660 13.37 10.19 16.95
CA GLN A 660 13.82 9.99 15.57
C GLN A 660 13.31 8.67 14.99
N LEU A 661 13.36 7.57 15.76
CA LEU A 661 12.80 6.28 15.36
C LEU A 661 11.28 6.37 15.10
N ASP A 662 10.53 7.00 16.00
CA ASP A 662 9.08 7.23 15.83
C ASP A 662 8.77 8.00 14.55
N ARG A 663 9.46 9.12 14.30
CA ARG A 663 9.25 9.94 13.09
C ARG A 663 9.59 9.18 11.80
N ALA A 664 10.67 8.41 11.78
CA ALA A 664 11.08 7.64 10.61
C ALA A 664 10.07 6.54 10.30
N MET A 665 9.60 5.81 11.31
CA MET A 665 8.59 4.77 11.12
C MET A 665 7.26 5.33 10.65
N ARG A 666 6.80 6.44 11.23
CA ARG A 666 5.56 7.12 10.78
C ARG A 666 5.65 7.51 9.31
N ARG A 667 6.78 8.08 8.90
CA ARG A 667 7.02 8.42 7.49
C ARG A 667 6.99 7.18 6.61
N THR A 668 7.69 6.12 6.99
CA THR A 668 7.73 4.87 6.21
C THR A 668 6.38 4.21 6.09
N VAL A 669 5.59 4.18 7.17
CA VAL A 669 4.21 3.69 7.12
C VAL A 669 3.39 4.52 6.14
N LEU A 670 3.36 5.84 6.28
CA LEU A 670 2.58 6.72 5.41
C LEU A 670 2.97 6.59 3.94
N ASN A 671 4.28 6.55 3.65
CA ASN A 671 4.79 6.31 2.29
C ASN A 671 4.30 4.97 1.70
N ASN A 672 3.87 4.03 2.54
CA ASN A 672 3.40 2.71 2.15
C ASN A 672 1.86 2.52 2.25
N LEU A 673 1.07 3.59 2.38
CA LEU A 673 -0.40 3.50 2.38
C LEU A 673 -1.00 4.02 1.07
N HIS A 674 -1.14 3.17 0.05
CA HIS A 674 -1.70 3.55 -1.26
C HIS A 674 -2.97 2.75 -1.58
N GLY A 675 -4.01 2.90 -0.73
CA GLY A 675 -5.24 2.09 -0.79
C GLY A 675 -5.09 0.65 -0.27
N ILE A 676 -3.84 0.20 -0.09
CA ILE A 676 -3.41 -1.06 0.55
C ILE A 676 -2.11 -0.80 1.32
N PRO A 677 -1.78 -1.59 2.37
CA PRO A 677 -0.52 -1.44 3.11
C PRO A 677 0.62 -2.10 2.33
N THR A 678 1.31 -1.33 1.48
CA THR A 678 2.41 -1.85 0.66
C THR A 678 3.65 -2.13 1.51
N ASP A 679 4.59 -2.90 1.00
CA ASP A 679 5.88 -3.20 1.63
C ASP A 679 6.91 -2.09 1.39
N THR A 680 7.07 -1.66 0.13
CA THR A 680 7.88 -0.50 -0.30
C THR A 680 7.15 0.31 -1.37
N PRO A 681 7.31 1.65 -1.39
CA PRO A 681 6.77 2.51 -2.45
C PRO A 681 7.63 2.53 -3.71
N MET A 682 8.81 1.90 -3.71
CA MET A 682 9.72 1.91 -4.85
C MET A 682 9.60 0.63 -5.69
N TYR A 683 9.91 -0.53 -5.10
CA TYR A 683 10.16 -1.76 -5.87
C TYR A 683 8.90 -2.58 -6.15
N GLU A 684 8.14 -2.95 -5.12
CA GLU A 684 7.11 -3.98 -5.23
C GLU A 684 5.70 -3.46 -5.17
N LYS A 685 5.41 -2.53 -4.25
CA LYS A 685 4.10 -1.88 -4.11
C LYS A 685 2.97 -2.87 -3.83
N ASN A 686 3.31 -3.94 -3.12
CA ASN A 686 2.42 -5.07 -2.90
C ASN A 686 1.98 -5.13 -1.44
N GLY A 687 0.73 -5.52 -1.21
CA GLY A 687 0.20 -5.72 0.14
C GLY A 687 0.71 -7.00 0.78
N TRP A 688 2.00 -7.03 1.14
CA TRP A 688 2.61 -8.18 1.78
C TRP A 688 2.04 -8.42 3.17
N THR A 689 1.55 -9.65 3.37
CA THR A 689 0.76 -10.02 4.55
C THR A 689 1.58 -10.03 5.85
N GLY A 690 2.82 -10.56 5.80
CA GLY A 690 3.72 -10.60 6.97
C GLY A 690 4.22 -9.23 7.40
N ASP A 691 4.47 -8.34 6.44
CA ASP A 691 4.82 -6.95 6.68
C ASP A 691 3.70 -6.28 7.46
N ALA A 692 2.48 -6.27 6.91
CA ALA A 692 1.31 -5.69 7.55
C ALA A 692 1.06 -6.31 8.94
N GLN A 693 1.32 -7.61 9.10
CA GLN A 693 1.18 -8.30 10.39
C GLN A 693 2.07 -7.71 11.48
N VAL A 694 3.36 -7.50 11.21
CA VAL A 694 4.29 -6.97 12.21
C VAL A 694 4.18 -5.45 12.32
N GLY A 695 3.77 -4.76 11.26
CA GLY A 695 3.59 -3.30 11.23
C GLY A 695 2.30 -2.81 11.87
N ALA A 696 1.22 -3.60 11.84
CA ALA A 696 -0.12 -3.16 12.26
C ALA A 696 -0.20 -2.61 13.70
N PRO A 697 0.48 -3.15 14.73
CA PRO A 697 0.48 -2.55 16.07
C PRO A 697 0.97 -1.10 16.07
N THR A 698 2.03 -0.80 15.31
CA THR A 698 2.52 0.57 15.16
C THR A 698 1.52 1.42 14.38
N MET A 699 0.94 0.89 13.30
CA MET A 699 -0.06 1.63 12.50
C MET A 699 -1.29 2.01 13.33
N LEU A 700 -1.82 1.07 14.13
CA LEU A 700 -3.00 1.24 14.99
C LEU A 700 -2.77 2.24 16.14
N HIS A 701 -1.52 2.38 16.60
CA HIS A 701 -1.17 3.42 17.57
C HIS A 701 -0.94 4.77 16.90
N ALA A 702 -0.28 4.82 15.75
CA ALA A 702 0.10 6.08 15.12
C ALA A 702 -1.06 6.77 14.38
N PHE A 703 -1.94 5.98 13.74
CA PHE A 703 -2.92 6.46 12.76
C PHE A 703 -4.33 5.89 12.96
N GLY A 704 -5.33 6.60 12.44
CA GLY A 704 -6.72 6.14 12.33
C GLY A 704 -6.87 5.16 11.17
N MET A 705 -6.66 3.87 11.46
CA MET A 705 -6.61 2.77 10.48
C MET A 705 -7.94 2.03 10.31
N GLU A 706 -9.00 2.45 11.01
CA GLU A 706 -10.30 1.78 11.07
C GLU A 706 -10.90 1.41 9.70
N ARG A 707 -10.97 2.34 8.74
CA ARG A 707 -11.64 2.17 7.45
C ARG A 707 -10.68 1.56 6.43
N PHE A 708 -9.43 2.04 6.42
CA PHE A 708 -8.34 1.45 5.63
C PHE A 708 -8.17 -0.07 5.86
N LEU A 709 -8.02 -0.50 7.12
CA LEU A 709 -7.86 -1.92 7.43
C LEU A 709 -9.17 -2.70 7.27
N THR A 710 -10.33 -2.09 7.51
CA THR A 710 -11.63 -2.73 7.19
C THR A 710 -11.69 -3.12 5.72
N LYS A 711 -11.28 -2.22 4.81
CA LYS A 711 -11.21 -2.50 3.39
C LYS A 711 -10.20 -3.60 3.07
N TRP A 712 -8.97 -3.53 3.60
CA TRP A 712 -7.94 -4.52 3.30
C TRP A 712 -8.22 -5.92 3.88
N ILE A 713 -8.92 -5.99 5.02
CA ILE A 713 -9.49 -7.25 5.54
C ILE A 713 -10.54 -7.83 4.59
N GLY A 714 -11.30 -6.97 3.90
CA GLY A 714 -12.13 -7.36 2.77
C GLY A 714 -11.30 -7.98 1.64
N ASP A 715 -10.22 -7.32 1.23
CA ASP A 715 -9.32 -7.81 0.18
C ASP A 715 -8.70 -9.18 0.55
N LEU A 716 -8.36 -9.40 1.82
CA LEU A 716 -7.89 -10.70 2.34
C LEU A 716 -8.93 -11.81 2.11
N ALA A 717 -10.20 -11.51 2.38
CA ALA A 717 -11.28 -12.47 2.16
C ALA A 717 -11.53 -12.71 0.66
N ASP A 718 -11.48 -11.65 -0.16
CA ASP A 718 -11.66 -11.71 -1.62
C ASP A 718 -10.52 -12.51 -2.28
N SER A 719 -9.29 -12.43 -1.76
CA SER A 719 -8.13 -13.19 -2.26
C SER A 719 -8.05 -14.63 -1.74
N GLN A 720 -9.04 -15.12 -0.98
CA GLN A 720 -9.00 -16.49 -0.47
C GLN A 720 -9.42 -17.50 -1.54
N SER A 721 -8.58 -18.51 -1.80
CA SER A 721 -8.95 -19.59 -2.72
C SER A 721 -10.08 -20.47 -2.16
N ALA A 722 -10.76 -21.21 -3.03
CA ALA A 722 -11.86 -22.09 -2.63
C ALA A 722 -11.50 -23.10 -1.51
N PRO A 723 -10.30 -23.74 -1.48
CA PRO A 723 -9.87 -24.57 -0.36
C PRO A 723 -9.61 -23.82 0.96
N GLY A 724 -9.44 -22.50 0.95
CA GLY A 724 -9.15 -21.69 2.13
C GLY A 724 -7.77 -21.05 2.17
N GLN A 725 -6.89 -21.35 1.21
CA GLN A 725 -5.55 -20.79 1.17
C GLN A 725 -5.58 -19.28 0.90
N LEU A 726 -4.73 -18.53 1.62
CA LEU A 726 -4.43 -17.12 1.36
C LEU A 726 -3.06 -16.98 0.66
N PRO A 727 -2.92 -16.02 -0.26
CA PRO A 727 -1.62 -15.67 -0.84
C PRO A 727 -0.82 -14.76 0.09
N VAL A 728 0.51 -14.72 -0.09
CA VAL A 728 1.39 -13.85 0.72
C VAL A 728 1.30 -12.35 0.35
N ILE A 729 0.74 -12.01 -0.81
CA ILE A 729 0.43 -10.66 -1.27
C ILE A 729 -1.07 -10.52 -1.46
N VAL A 730 -1.67 -9.46 -0.93
CA VAL A 730 -3.12 -9.19 -1.03
C VAL A 730 -3.39 -7.73 -1.39
N PRO A 731 -4.24 -7.43 -2.41
CA PRO A 731 -4.87 -8.36 -3.36
C PRO A 731 -3.86 -9.19 -4.17
N SER A 732 -4.30 -10.29 -4.81
CA SER A 732 -3.43 -11.12 -5.68
C SER A 732 -4.04 -11.41 -7.04
N GLY A 733 -3.27 -11.18 -8.11
CA GLY A 733 -3.62 -11.59 -9.48
C GLY A 733 -3.37 -13.06 -9.81
N GLY A 734 -3.17 -13.92 -8.81
CA GLY A 734 -2.82 -15.34 -8.95
C GLY A 734 -1.39 -15.70 -8.52
N TRP A 735 -0.58 -14.72 -8.09
CA TRP A 735 0.77 -14.92 -7.54
C TRP A 735 0.75 -15.03 -6.01
N GLY A 736 1.68 -15.77 -5.44
CA GLY A 736 1.87 -15.83 -3.98
C GLY A 736 1.04 -16.92 -3.29
N TYR A 737 0.36 -17.77 -4.07
CA TYR A 737 -0.27 -19.01 -3.59
C TYR A 737 0.70 -20.18 -3.60
N THR A 738 1.71 -20.17 -4.46
CA THR A 738 2.77 -21.18 -4.51
C THR A 738 4.14 -20.54 -4.33
N GLU A 739 4.32 -19.32 -4.85
CA GLU A 739 5.53 -18.54 -4.69
C GLU A 739 5.65 -18.02 -3.26
N LEU A 740 6.74 -18.39 -2.57
CA LEU A 740 6.98 -18.03 -1.18
C LEU A 740 5.83 -18.42 -0.24
N ALA A 741 5.10 -19.47 -0.61
CA ALA A 741 3.96 -20.02 0.10
C ALA A 741 4.08 -21.54 0.24
N PRO A 742 3.42 -22.17 1.23
CA PRO A 742 2.65 -21.53 2.28
C PRO A 742 3.55 -20.75 3.26
N ALA A 743 3.01 -19.75 3.94
CA ALA A 743 3.73 -18.95 4.93
C ALA A 743 2.75 -18.46 6.01
N PRO A 744 2.36 -19.30 6.98
CA PRO A 744 1.35 -18.95 7.99
C PRO A 744 1.80 -17.77 8.84
N GLU A 745 3.09 -17.63 9.11
CA GLU A 745 3.65 -16.48 9.79
C GLU A 745 3.61 -15.17 8.95
N TRP A 746 3.16 -15.24 7.70
CA TRP A 746 2.71 -14.10 6.89
C TRP A 746 1.18 -13.99 6.84
N THR A 747 0.50 -15.08 6.46
CA THR A 747 -0.94 -15.07 6.15
C THR A 747 -1.85 -15.09 7.38
N THR A 748 -1.32 -15.41 8.57
CA THR A 748 -2.05 -15.26 9.85
C THR A 748 -2.32 -13.80 10.22
N VAL A 749 -1.92 -12.83 9.37
CA VAL A 749 -2.38 -11.45 9.43
C VAL A 749 -3.91 -11.34 9.45
N PHE A 750 -4.63 -12.24 8.77
CA PHE A 750 -6.08 -12.19 8.70
C PHE A 750 -6.77 -12.40 10.07
N PRO A 751 -6.54 -13.52 10.79
CA PRO A 751 -6.99 -13.66 12.18
C PRO A 751 -6.46 -12.55 13.10
N PHE A 752 -5.19 -12.18 12.93
CA PHE A 752 -4.54 -11.19 13.78
C PHE A 752 -5.22 -9.82 13.68
N LEU A 753 -5.44 -9.31 12.47
CA LEU A 753 -6.09 -8.03 12.27
C LEU A 753 -7.55 -8.02 12.73
N LEU A 754 -8.31 -9.10 12.54
CA LEU A 754 -9.68 -9.17 13.05
C LEU A 754 -9.70 -9.04 14.59
N ARG A 755 -8.75 -9.67 15.29
CA ARG A 755 -8.58 -9.51 16.74
C ARG A 755 -8.15 -8.09 17.11
N GLU A 756 -7.17 -7.52 16.42
CA GLU A 756 -6.66 -6.17 16.71
C GLU A 756 -7.69 -5.06 16.41
N MET A 757 -8.53 -5.23 15.39
CA MET A 757 -9.64 -4.32 15.09
C MET A 757 -10.68 -4.33 16.21
N TYR A 758 -10.97 -5.49 16.81
CA TYR A 758 -11.81 -5.56 18.00
C TYR A 758 -11.15 -4.91 19.22
N ARG A 759 -9.85 -5.14 19.46
CA ARG A 759 -9.11 -4.51 20.58
C ARG A 759 -9.07 -2.98 20.47
N SER A 760 -8.81 -2.47 19.27
CA SER A 760 -8.54 -1.06 19.01
C SER A 760 -9.81 -0.26 18.76
N TYR A 761 -10.81 -0.84 18.09
CA TYR A 761 -12.02 -0.14 17.68
C TYR A 761 -13.34 -0.73 18.21
N GLY A 762 -13.30 -1.91 18.85
CA GLY A 762 -14.50 -2.58 19.36
C GLY A 762 -15.37 -3.21 18.26
N ASP A 763 -14.80 -3.45 17.08
CA ASP A 763 -15.53 -3.83 15.89
C ASP A 763 -15.84 -5.33 15.80
N LEU A 764 -16.95 -5.76 16.42
CA LEU A 764 -17.43 -7.13 16.27
C LEU A 764 -18.20 -7.38 14.95
N ARG A 765 -18.66 -6.34 14.26
CA ARG A 765 -19.39 -6.52 12.99
C ARG A 765 -18.43 -7.03 11.91
N LEU A 766 -17.21 -6.52 11.89
CA LEU A 766 -16.17 -6.98 10.97
C LEU A 766 -15.82 -8.45 11.21
N ALA A 767 -15.57 -8.83 12.46
CA ALA A 767 -15.32 -10.22 12.85
C ALA A 767 -16.46 -11.17 12.42
N ARG A 768 -17.72 -10.81 12.70
CA ARG A 768 -18.89 -11.61 12.27
C ARG A 768 -18.97 -11.78 10.76
N ARG A 769 -18.73 -10.70 10.00
CA ARG A 769 -18.78 -10.73 8.53
C ARG A 769 -17.75 -11.68 7.92
N HIS A 770 -16.59 -11.82 8.55
CA HIS A 770 -15.47 -12.60 8.03
C HIS A 770 -15.22 -13.91 8.79
N TRP A 771 -16.17 -14.35 9.64
CA TRP A 771 -16.00 -15.56 10.44
C TRP A 771 -15.82 -16.82 9.59
N ASP A 772 -16.68 -17.04 8.59
CA ASP A 772 -16.60 -18.26 7.76
C ASP A 772 -15.32 -18.32 6.90
N PRO A 773 -14.90 -17.25 6.19
CA PRO A 773 -13.58 -17.21 5.53
C PRO A 773 -12.41 -17.45 6.48
N LEU A 774 -12.46 -16.87 7.69
CA LEU A 774 -11.42 -17.03 8.69
C LEU A 774 -11.28 -18.49 9.14
N VAL A 775 -12.40 -19.13 9.51
CA VAL A 775 -12.43 -20.54 9.92
C VAL A 775 -11.92 -21.44 8.80
N ARG A 776 -12.33 -21.19 7.55
CA ARG A 776 -11.87 -21.94 6.39
C ARG A 776 -10.36 -21.82 6.17
N TYR A 777 -9.77 -20.64 6.38
CA TYR A 777 -8.33 -20.44 6.28
C TYR A 777 -7.57 -21.22 7.36
N LEU A 778 -8.00 -21.11 8.62
CA LEU A 778 -7.35 -21.82 9.72
C LEU A 778 -7.51 -23.34 9.61
N ASP A 779 -8.66 -23.82 9.14
CA ASP A 779 -8.88 -25.26 8.92
C ASP A 779 -8.00 -25.78 7.77
N TRP A 780 -7.76 -24.98 6.73
CA TRP A 780 -6.81 -25.29 5.67
C TRP A 780 -5.36 -25.38 6.20
N GLU A 781 -4.97 -24.43 7.06
CA GLU A 781 -3.67 -24.43 7.75
C GLU A 781 -3.48 -25.65 8.68
N ILE A 782 -4.53 -26.03 9.42
CA ILE A 782 -4.51 -27.21 10.29
C ILE A 782 -4.40 -28.50 9.46
N GLY A 783 -5.10 -28.59 8.33
CA GLY A 783 -5.13 -29.77 7.48
C GLY A 783 -3.79 -30.14 6.83
N ARG A 784 -2.82 -29.22 6.85
CA ARG A 784 -1.49 -29.39 6.22
C ARG A 784 -0.33 -29.50 7.22
N LEU A 785 -0.61 -29.62 8.51
CA LEU A 785 0.41 -29.84 9.54
C LEU A 785 1.20 -31.13 9.23
N GLN A 786 2.50 -31.10 9.48
CA GLN A 786 3.40 -32.25 9.38
C GLN A 786 4.05 -32.50 10.74
N ASP A 787 3.87 -33.68 11.30
CA ASP A 787 4.33 -34.05 12.65
C ASP A 787 3.87 -33.05 13.74
N GLY A 788 2.68 -32.46 13.56
CA GLY A 788 2.13 -31.44 14.45
C GLY A 788 2.76 -30.05 14.31
N LEU A 789 3.60 -29.81 13.30
CA LEU A 789 4.24 -28.54 12.99
C LEU A 789 3.69 -27.92 11.70
N ALA A 790 3.65 -26.60 11.65
CA ALA A 790 3.32 -25.87 10.43
C ALA A 790 4.50 -25.86 9.45
N VAL A 791 4.20 -26.02 8.16
CA VAL A 791 5.18 -25.92 7.06
C VAL A 791 5.18 -24.51 6.50
N THR A 792 6.36 -23.98 6.14
CA THR A 792 6.50 -22.63 5.58
C THR A 792 7.65 -22.50 4.58
N ALA A 793 7.56 -21.49 3.71
CA ALA A 793 8.58 -21.10 2.75
C ALA A 793 9.47 -19.92 3.20
N LEU A 794 9.15 -19.15 4.26
CA LEU A 794 9.82 -17.87 4.54
C LEU A 794 10.55 -17.79 5.91
N GLY A 795 9.90 -18.01 7.05
CA GLY A 795 10.54 -17.97 8.38
C GLY A 795 10.78 -16.56 8.95
N ASP A 796 11.91 -16.30 9.61
CA ASP A 796 12.29 -14.97 10.11
C ASP A 796 13.09 -14.18 9.05
N TYR A 797 12.40 -13.65 8.05
CA TYR A 797 13.00 -13.08 6.84
C TYR A 797 13.99 -11.93 7.11
N LEU A 798 15.11 -11.91 6.37
CA LEU A 798 16.18 -10.91 6.40
C LEU A 798 16.85 -10.68 7.77
N PRO A 799 17.32 -11.74 8.46
CA PRO A 799 18.20 -11.55 9.61
C PRO A 799 19.58 -11.00 9.14
N PRO A 800 20.32 -10.28 10.01
CA PRO A 800 21.64 -9.76 9.66
C PRO A 800 22.58 -10.82 9.07
N GLY A 801 23.20 -10.52 7.93
CA GLY A 801 24.12 -11.42 7.23
C GLY A 801 23.47 -12.38 6.21
N TYR A 802 22.15 -12.30 5.99
CA TYR A 802 21.42 -13.15 5.05
C TYR A 802 20.56 -12.31 4.09
N GLY A 803 20.55 -12.68 2.79
CA GLY A 803 19.81 -11.97 1.74
C GLY A 803 18.39 -12.50 1.49
N GLY A 804 17.74 -13.09 2.49
CA GLY A 804 16.39 -13.67 2.36
C GLY A 804 16.00 -14.48 3.58
N ASN A 805 15.56 -15.73 3.36
CA ASN A 805 15.15 -16.65 4.42
C ASN A 805 16.24 -16.88 5.47
N PRO A 806 15.86 -17.15 6.73
CA PRO A 806 16.82 -17.37 7.79
C PRO A 806 17.50 -18.75 7.68
N PRO A 807 18.66 -18.89 8.34
CA PRO A 807 19.38 -20.16 8.40
C PRO A 807 18.69 -21.19 9.31
N GLU A 808 17.96 -20.78 10.36
CA GLU A 808 17.24 -21.71 11.22
C GLU A 808 16.10 -22.47 10.50
N ASP A 809 15.59 -23.52 11.16
CA ASP A 809 14.37 -24.21 10.75
C ASP A 809 13.15 -23.30 10.89
N THR A 810 12.56 -22.94 9.75
CA THR A 810 11.45 -21.98 9.63
C THR A 810 10.14 -22.51 10.21
N ARG A 811 10.01 -23.83 10.44
CA ARG A 811 8.81 -24.42 11.06
C ARG A 811 8.59 -23.94 12.49
N LEU A 812 9.64 -23.50 13.19
CA LEU A 812 9.51 -22.95 14.54
C LEU A 812 8.64 -21.69 14.56
N THR A 813 8.96 -20.70 13.72
CA THR A 813 8.19 -19.45 13.67
C THR A 813 6.82 -19.69 13.04
N ALA A 814 6.72 -20.46 11.97
CA ALA A 814 5.45 -20.84 11.36
C ALA A 814 4.46 -21.43 12.38
N THR A 815 4.92 -22.41 13.17
CA THR A 815 4.10 -23.08 14.18
C THR A 815 3.71 -22.12 15.30
N ALA A 816 4.64 -21.25 15.73
CA ALA A 816 4.39 -20.28 16.79
C ALA A 816 3.35 -19.22 16.37
N TYR A 817 3.40 -18.74 15.12
CA TYR A 817 2.44 -17.78 14.60
C TYR A 817 1.06 -18.41 14.37
N LEU A 818 0.99 -19.65 13.88
CA LEU A 818 -0.27 -20.39 13.80
C LEU A 818 -0.89 -20.62 15.19
N TYR A 819 -0.08 -20.99 16.19
CA TYR A 819 -0.51 -21.09 17.59
C TYR A 819 -1.17 -19.78 18.08
N ARG A 820 -0.50 -18.65 17.85
CA ARG A 820 -1.03 -17.32 18.21
C ARG A 820 -2.35 -17.03 17.48
N ALA A 821 -2.44 -17.36 16.20
CA ALA A 821 -3.63 -17.13 15.38
C ALA A 821 -4.85 -17.95 15.88
N LEU A 822 -4.63 -19.22 16.23
CA LEU A 822 -5.66 -20.10 16.78
C LEU A 822 -6.18 -19.59 18.12
N LEU A 823 -5.30 -19.17 19.02
CA LEU A 823 -5.72 -18.61 20.31
C LEU A 823 -6.46 -17.28 20.15
N GLY A 824 -5.95 -16.37 19.33
CA GLY A 824 -6.62 -15.09 19.06
C GLY A 824 -8.00 -15.28 18.42
N THR A 825 -8.16 -16.29 17.57
CA THR A 825 -9.45 -16.65 16.97
C THR A 825 -10.38 -17.32 17.97
N ALA A 826 -9.87 -18.16 18.87
CA ALA A 826 -10.67 -18.75 19.93
C ALA A 826 -11.20 -17.69 20.91
N GLU A 827 -10.38 -16.69 21.28
CA GLU A 827 -10.83 -15.53 22.06
C GLU A 827 -11.93 -14.75 21.35
N LEU A 828 -11.77 -14.53 20.03
CA LEU A 828 -12.79 -13.85 19.24
C LEU A 828 -14.07 -14.69 19.16
N GLY A 829 -13.95 -16.01 19.01
CA GLY A 829 -15.05 -16.96 19.02
C GLY A 829 -15.86 -16.93 20.32
N ASP A 830 -15.20 -16.85 21.48
CA ASP A 830 -15.91 -16.69 22.76
C ASP A 830 -16.78 -15.42 22.77
N VAL A 831 -16.28 -14.32 22.22
CA VAL A 831 -17.00 -13.03 22.17
C VAL A 831 -18.12 -13.04 21.13
N LEU A 832 -17.96 -13.82 20.06
CA LEU A 832 -18.98 -13.98 19.01
C LEU A 832 -20.06 -15.01 19.36
N GLY A 833 -19.81 -15.88 20.34
CA GLY A 833 -20.72 -16.97 20.71
C GLY A 833 -20.48 -18.26 19.92
N GLU A 834 -19.22 -18.54 19.57
CA GLU A 834 -18.77 -19.67 18.74
C GLU A 834 -17.90 -20.65 19.56
N PRO A 835 -18.42 -21.25 20.64
CA PRO A 835 -17.62 -21.99 21.63
C PRO A 835 -17.01 -23.29 21.07
N GLU A 836 -17.68 -23.96 20.15
CA GLU A 836 -17.22 -25.23 19.57
C GLU A 836 -15.94 -25.02 18.73
N VAL A 837 -15.91 -23.97 17.91
CA VAL A 837 -14.72 -23.58 17.14
C VAL A 837 -13.60 -23.14 18.09
N ALA A 838 -13.94 -22.36 19.12
CA ALA A 838 -12.96 -21.87 20.10
C ALA A 838 -12.29 -23.02 20.87
N GLU A 839 -13.05 -24.01 21.35
CA GLU A 839 -12.50 -25.18 22.04
C GLU A 839 -11.63 -26.05 21.12
N ARG A 840 -12.08 -26.30 19.88
CA ARG A 840 -11.29 -27.02 18.87
C ARG A 840 -9.95 -26.33 18.61
N TYR A 841 -9.94 -25.01 18.41
CA TYR A 841 -8.71 -24.27 18.13
C TYR A 841 -7.77 -24.20 19.33
N ARG A 842 -8.28 -24.13 20.57
CA ARG A 842 -7.43 -24.30 21.76
C ARG A 842 -6.79 -25.68 21.82
N SER A 843 -7.56 -26.74 21.55
CA SER A 843 -7.03 -28.10 21.54
C SER A 843 -5.93 -28.30 20.49
N VAL A 844 -6.10 -27.74 19.28
CA VAL A 844 -5.06 -27.80 18.25
C VAL A 844 -3.84 -26.97 18.66
N ALA A 845 -4.05 -25.78 19.22
CA ALA A 845 -2.96 -24.93 19.71
C ALA A 845 -2.11 -25.64 20.80
N ASP A 846 -2.74 -26.37 21.72
CA ASP A 846 -2.03 -27.19 22.71
C ASP A 846 -1.15 -28.27 22.04
N GLY A 847 -1.67 -28.90 20.98
CA GLY A 847 -0.91 -29.84 20.15
C GLY A 847 0.30 -29.20 19.46
N LEU A 848 0.12 -28.01 18.85
CA LEU A 848 1.21 -27.25 18.22
C LEU A 848 2.30 -26.89 19.24
N LYS A 849 1.90 -26.44 20.44
CA LYS A 849 2.82 -26.10 21.54
C LYS A 849 3.62 -27.33 21.97
N ALA A 850 2.98 -28.48 22.11
CA ALA A 850 3.64 -29.73 22.46
C ALA A 850 4.65 -30.17 21.39
N ALA A 851 4.25 -30.16 20.11
CA ALA A 851 5.11 -30.54 18.99
C ALA A 851 6.32 -29.61 18.82
N LEU A 852 6.11 -28.29 18.91
CA LEU A 852 7.17 -27.28 18.83
C LEU A 852 8.19 -27.48 19.94
N ASN A 853 7.74 -27.65 21.19
CA ASN A 853 8.64 -27.88 22.31
C ASN A 853 9.41 -29.20 22.18
N ALA A 854 8.76 -30.28 21.74
CA ALA A 854 9.43 -31.55 21.52
C ALA A 854 10.50 -31.49 20.41
N ALA A 855 10.24 -30.69 19.36
CA ALA A 855 11.14 -30.58 18.21
C ALA A 855 12.33 -29.64 18.46
N PHE A 856 12.14 -28.55 19.21
CA PHE A 856 13.09 -27.43 19.22
C PHE A 856 13.62 -27.03 20.60
N LEU A 857 12.95 -27.37 21.71
CA LEU A 857 13.46 -27.03 23.04
C LEU A 857 14.53 -28.04 23.48
N ALA A 858 15.79 -27.60 23.54
CA ALA A 858 16.91 -28.48 23.86
C ALA A 858 17.07 -28.69 25.39
N PRO A 859 17.72 -29.79 25.83
CA PRO A 859 17.97 -30.06 27.25
C PRO A 859 18.76 -28.96 27.98
N GLU A 860 19.55 -28.16 27.25
CA GLU A 860 20.26 -26.99 27.76
C GLU A 860 19.35 -25.80 28.09
N GLY A 861 18.03 -25.96 27.93
CA GLY A 861 17.03 -25.00 28.37
C GLY A 861 16.91 -23.77 27.46
N HIS A 862 17.13 -23.93 26.16
CA HIS A 862 16.81 -22.94 25.13
C HIS A 862 16.48 -23.60 23.79
N TYR A 863 15.82 -22.86 22.91
CA TYR A 863 15.39 -23.37 21.61
C TYR A 863 16.56 -23.37 20.63
N ARG A 864 16.69 -24.47 19.89
CA ARG A 864 17.67 -24.68 18.83
C ARG A 864 17.02 -25.37 17.65
N THR A 865 17.63 -25.22 16.47
CA THR A 865 17.21 -25.94 15.27
C THR A 865 18.38 -26.76 14.76
N ALA A 866 18.12 -27.98 14.28
CA ALA A 866 19.19 -28.84 13.76
C ALA A 866 19.84 -28.28 12.48
N LYS A 867 19.16 -27.36 11.79
CA LYS A 867 19.60 -26.75 10.53
C LYS A 867 20.72 -25.71 10.72
N ASP A 868 20.79 -25.07 11.89
CA ASP A 868 21.77 -24.03 12.18
C ASP A 868 22.45 -24.27 13.54
N PRO A 869 23.78 -24.45 13.58
CA PRO A 869 24.51 -24.67 14.82
C PRO A 869 24.65 -23.40 15.69
N ASP A 870 24.42 -22.21 15.13
CA ASP A 870 24.55 -20.94 15.86
C ASP A 870 23.30 -20.59 16.68
N TYR A 871 23.49 -19.82 17.76
CA TYR A 871 22.37 -19.33 18.57
C TYR A 871 21.56 -18.26 17.82
N ARG A 872 20.24 -18.45 17.74
CA ARG A 872 19.30 -17.51 17.12
C ARG A 872 18.38 -16.88 18.15
N GLN A 873 18.41 -15.55 18.21
CA GLN A 873 17.58 -14.78 19.14
C GLN A 873 16.10 -14.96 18.81
N THR A 874 15.71 -15.01 17.53
CA THR A 874 14.32 -15.23 17.09
C THR A 874 13.76 -16.56 17.60
N SER A 875 14.53 -17.65 17.46
CA SER A 875 14.14 -18.99 17.92
C SER A 875 13.80 -19.03 19.41
N ASN A 876 14.27 -18.07 20.20
CA ASN A 876 14.04 -17.99 21.64
C ASN A 876 13.05 -16.89 22.02
N ALA A 877 13.12 -15.74 21.35
CA ALA A 877 12.24 -14.59 21.61
C ALA A 877 10.79 -14.86 21.18
N VAL A 878 10.56 -15.54 20.04
CA VAL A 878 9.19 -15.82 19.57
C VAL A 878 8.45 -16.78 20.50
N PRO A 879 9.02 -17.92 20.95
CA PRO A 879 8.36 -18.78 21.94
C PRO A 879 8.05 -18.08 23.27
N LEU A 880 8.95 -17.21 23.74
CA LEU A 880 8.69 -16.38 24.93
C LEU A 880 7.52 -15.41 24.69
N ALA A 881 7.52 -14.71 23.56
CA ALA A 881 6.50 -13.72 23.22
C ALA A 881 5.09 -14.30 23.17
N PHE A 882 4.94 -15.55 22.71
CA PHE A 882 3.66 -16.20 22.54
C PHE A 882 3.32 -17.21 23.65
N GLY A 883 4.11 -17.27 24.74
CA GLY A 883 3.81 -18.14 25.89
C GLY A 883 3.94 -19.65 25.58
N LEU A 884 4.81 -20.01 24.62
CA LEU A 884 5.07 -21.39 24.22
C LEU A 884 6.07 -22.09 25.15
N VAL A 885 6.91 -21.31 25.84
CA VAL A 885 7.93 -21.84 26.75
C VAL A 885 7.29 -22.52 27.96
N PRO A 886 7.68 -23.76 28.31
CA PRO A 886 7.21 -24.40 29.54
C PRO A 886 7.68 -23.63 30.79
N PRO A 887 6.86 -23.52 31.86
CA PRO A 887 7.20 -22.72 33.05
C PRO A 887 8.56 -23.05 33.71
N GLY A 888 9.05 -24.28 33.59
CA GLY A 888 10.35 -24.69 34.14
C GLY A 888 11.57 -24.29 33.28
N ALA A 889 11.37 -23.88 32.02
CA ALA A 889 12.45 -23.54 31.10
C ALA A 889 12.63 -22.03 30.90
N GLU A 890 11.62 -21.22 31.24
CA GLU A 890 11.57 -19.79 30.94
C GLU A 890 12.82 -19.02 31.40
N ALA A 891 13.24 -19.20 32.65
CA ALA A 891 14.43 -18.53 33.20
C ALA A 891 15.72 -18.88 32.43
N SER A 892 15.85 -20.13 31.98
CA SER A 892 17.01 -20.58 31.20
C SER A 892 16.99 -20.00 29.78
N VAL A 893 15.82 -19.97 29.14
CA VAL A 893 15.64 -19.40 27.80
C VAL A 893 15.99 -17.90 27.83
N VAL A 894 15.44 -17.16 28.80
CA VAL A 894 15.70 -15.72 28.98
C VAL A 894 17.19 -15.47 29.26
N SER A 895 17.80 -16.23 30.18
CA SER A 895 19.21 -16.05 30.51
C SER A 895 20.12 -16.33 29.31
N SER A 896 19.81 -17.35 28.51
CA SER A 896 20.56 -17.68 27.29
C SER A 896 20.42 -16.59 26.23
N LEU A 897 19.22 -16.03 26.07
CA LEU A 897 18.94 -14.95 25.13
C LEU A 897 19.74 -13.69 25.50
N VAL A 898 19.71 -13.30 26.77
CA VAL A 898 20.50 -12.15 27.28
C VAL A 898 21.99 -12.39 27.13
N ALA A 899 22.46 -13.61 27.43
CA ALA A 899 23.87 -13.97 27.29
C ALA A 899 24.36 -13.85 25.85
N ASP A 900 23.59 -14.33 24.87
CA ASP A 900 23.93 -14.19 23.43
C ASP A 900 23.98 -12.71 23.02
N ILE A 901 22.97 -11.91 23.36
CA ILE A 901 22.94 -10.47 23.04
C ILE A 901 24.17 -9.76 23.60
N ARG A 902 24.49 -9.99 24.88
CA ARG A 902 25.64 -9.37 25.55
C ARG A 902 26.96 -9.85 24.93
N ALA A 903 27.07 -11.13 24.58
CA ALA A 903 28.25 -11.68 23.90
C ALA A 903 28.46 -11.06 22.49
N ARG A 904 27.38 -10.63 21.83
CA ARG A 904 27.41 -9.89 20.57
C ARG A 904 27.58 -8.37 20.74
N GLY A 905 27.88 -7.90 21.95
CA GLY A 905 28.03 -6.48 22.24
C GLY A 905 26.72 -5.70 22.06
N ASP A 906 25.60 -6.25 22.53
CA ASP A 906 24.26 -5.66 22.48
C ASP A 906 23.70 -5.51 21.05
N HIS A 907 24.08 -6.41 20.14
CA HIS A 907 23.51 -6.47 18.79
C HIS A 907 22.42 -7.54 18.69
N LEU A 908 21.39 -7.21 17.90
CA LEU A 908 20.39 -8.17 17.47
C LEU A 908 20.92 -9.07 16.35
N ASN A 909 20.38 -10.29 16.23
CA ASN A 909 20.56 -11.14 15.05
C ASN A 909 19.23 -11.59 14.42
N THR A 910 18.18 -10.79 14.65
CA THR A 910 16.80 -11.10 14.26
C THR A 910 16.43 -10.53 12.89
N GLY A 911 15.63 -11.26 12.13
CA GLY A 911 14.89 -10.80 10.96
C GLY A 911 13.59 -10.09 11.35
N ALA A 912 12.65 -10.02 10.41
CA ALA A 912 11.39 -9.28 10.55
C ALA A 912 10.55 -9.73 11.76
N LEU A 913 10.42 -11.04 11.98
CA LEU A 913 9.56 -11.59 13.03
C LEU A 913 10.21 -11.45 14.41
N GLY A 914 11.49 -11.79 14.52
CA GLY A 914 12.22 -11.70 15.80
C GLY A 914 12.34 -10.26 16.29
N THR A 915 12.61 -9.33 15.37
CA THR A 915 12.73 -7.89 15.67
C THR A 915 11.43 -7.34 16.27
N SER A 916 10.27 -7.82 15.80
CA SER A 916 8.95 -7.40 16.28
C SER A 916 8.63 -7.76 17.73
N VAL A 917 9.36 -8.72 18.32
CA VAL A 917 9.09 -9.22 19.68
C VAL A 917 10.25 -9.00 20.66
N LEU A 918 11.49 -8.94 20.18
CA LEU A 918 12.70 -9.02 21.00
C LEU A 918 12.72 -8.02 22.17
N LEU A 919 12.53 -6.73 21.90
CA LEU A 919 12.62 -5.69 22.93
C LEU A 919 11.50 -5.80 23.97
N ARG A 920 10.29 -6.17 23.53
CA ARG A 920 9.13 -6.36 24.41
C ARG A 920 9.32 -7.58 25.30
N VAL A 921 9.84 -8.67 24.77
CA VAL A 921 10.20 -9.88 25.54
C VAL A 921 11.24 -9.54 26.60
N LEU A 922 12.36 -8.93 26.23
CA LEU A 922 13.41 -8.54 27.18
C LEU A 922 12.85 -7.69 28.32
N SER A 923 12.02 -6.69 27.98
CA SER A 923 11.41 -5.80 28.96
C SER A 923 10.40 -6.54 29.87
N ALA A 924 9.59 -7.44 29.31
CA ALA A 924 8.64 -8.24 30.07
C ALA A 924 9.32 -9.13 31.12
N HIS A 925 10.53 -9.62 30.83
CA HIS A 925 11.34 -10.44 31.75
C HIS A 925 12.39 -9.64 32.55
N GLY A 926 12.23 -8.32 32.67
CA GLY A 926 13.05 -7.50 33.57
C GLY A 926 14.40 -7.03 33.02
N HIS A 927 14.66 -7.23 31.72
CA HIS A 927 15.90 -6.85 31.02
C HIS A 927 15.69 -5.60 30.15
N ALA A 928 14.98 -4.59 30.67
CA ALA A 928 14.75 -3.33 29.96
C ALA A 928 16.05 -2.55 29.68
N ASP A 929 17.11 -2.80 30.45
CA ASP A 929 18.47 -2.31 30.21
C ASP A 929 19.08 -2.88 28.93
N VAL A 930 18.89 -4.18 28.68
CA VAL A 930 19.34 -4.85 27.46
C VAL A 930 18.52 -4.35 26.26
N ALA A 931 17.19 -4.23 26.42
CA ALA A 931 16.33 -3.68 25.38
C ALA A 931 16.72 -2.25 24.99
N HIS A 932 16.99 -1.39 25.98
CA HIS A 932 17.51 -0.04 25.74
C HIS A 932 18.83 -0.07 24.97
N ALA A 933 19.79 -0.89 25.41
CA ALA A 933 21.12 -1.00 24.78
C ALA A 933 21.02 -1.38 23.30
N ILE A 934 20.18 -2.36 22.94
CA ILE A 934 19.91 -2.73 21.54
C ILE A 934 19.27 -1.56 20.78
N ALA A 935 18.22 -0.95 21.36
CA ALA A 935 17.47 0.11 20.70
C ALA A 935 18.31 1.39 20.44
N THR A 936 19.39 1.59 21.20
CA THR A 936 20.32 2.72 21.03
C THR A 936 21.66 2.35 20.43
N GLN A 937 21.88 1.08 20.06
CA GLN A 937 23.11 0.62 19.43
C GLN A 937 23.38 1.41 18.14
N ARG A 938 24.66 1.72 17.88
CA ARG A 938 25.12 2.56 16.76
C ARG A 938 25.95 1.80 15.73
N SER A 939 26.52 0.65 16.07
CA SER A 939 27.26 -0.19 15.12
C SER A 939 26.36 -1.22 14.42
N TYR A 940 26.83 -1.74 13.29
CA TYR A 940 26.10 -2.76 12.52
C TYR A 940 26.01 -4.10 13.30
N PRO A 941 24.86 -4.78 13.29
CA PRO A 941 23.54 -4.35 12.79
C PRO A 941 22.74 -3.56 13.84
N SER A 942 22.23 -2.38 13.50
CA SER A 942 21.33 -1.61 14.37
C SER A 942 20.59 -0.50 13.62
N TRP A 943 19.50 0.02 14.20
CA TRP A 943 18.88 1.24 13.69
C TRP A 943 19.84 2.44 13.77
N GLY A 944 20.62 2.56 14.84
CA GLY A 944 21.57 3.67 14.99
C GLY A 944 22.59 3.71 13.86
N TYR A 945 23.05 2.54 13.39
CA TYR A 945 23.92 2.42 12.23
C TYR A 945 23.28 3.00 10.95
N TRP A 946 21.99 2.75 10.72
CA TRP A 946 21.26 3.35 9.61
C TRP A 946 21.19 4.86 9.71
N PHE A 947 20.81 5.40 10.88
CA PHE A 947 20.67 6.85 11.08
C PHE A 947 22.02 7.58 11.02
N ASP A 948 23.09 6.98 11.55
CA ASP A 948 24.47 7.50 11.37
C ASP A 948 24.91 7.49 9.91
N SER A 949 24.29 6.63 9.09
CA SER A 949 24.50 6.53 7.64
C SER A 949 23.48 7.32 6.82
N GLY A 950 22.70 8.21 7.44
CA GLY A 950 21.80 9.13 6.77
C GLY A 950 20.38 8.61 6.49
N ALA A 951 19.95 7.52 7.14
CA ALA A 951 18.57 7.08 7.10
C ALA A 951 17.62 8.14 7.70
N ASP A 952 16.43 8.24 7.11
CA ASP A 952 15.36 9.12 7.55
C ASP A 952 13.98 8.44 7.55
N THR A 953 14.02 7.14 7.28
CA THR A 953 12.96 6.16 7.06
C THR A 953 13.50 4.82 7.55
N MET A 954 12.64 3.80 7.68
CA MET A 954 13.05 2.44 8.03
C MET A 954 13.47 1.68 6.77
N TRP A 955 14.49 0.82 6.86
CA TRP A 955 15.04 0.11 5.71
C TRP A 955 14.64 -1.37 5.72
N GLU A 956 14.71 -1.99 4.56
CA GLU A 956 14.38 -3.42 4.36
C GLU A 956 15.47 -4.35 4.91
N MET A 957 16.74 -4.00 4.76
CA MET A 957 17.88 -4.81 5.16
C MET A 957 18.80 -4.05 6.11
N TRP A 958 19.47 -4.77 7.01
CA TRP A 958 20.37 -4.18 7.99
C TRP A 958 21.65 -3.56 7.38
N HIS A 959 22.07 -4.00 6.19
CA HIS A 959 23.24 -3.46 5.49
C HIS A 959 22.95 -2.14 4.75
N LEU A 960 23.97 -1.31 4.50
CA LEU A 960 23.80 0.03 3.88
C LEU A 960 23.39 0.00 2.41
N ASP A 961 23.66 -1.12 1.75
CA ASP A 961 23.24 -1.43 0.38
C ASP A 961 21.82 -2.01 0.32
N SER A 962 21.07 -1.97 1.44
CA SER A 962 19.63 -2.33 1.51
C SER A 962 18.89 -1.93 0.25
N ARG A 963 18.17 -2.88 -0.33
CA ARG A 963 17.46 -2.71 -1.60
C ARG A 963 16.46 -1.57 -1.48
N SER A 964 15.44 -1.71 -0.64
CA SER A 964 14.55 -0.61 -0.24
C SER A 964 15.09 0.13 0.98
N ARG A 965 15.03 1.46 0.93
CA ARG A 965 15.25 2.37 2.05
C ARG A 965 13.94 2.91 2.64
N ASP A 966 12.81 2.31 2.29
CA ASP A 966 11.51 2.71 2.81
C ASP A 966 10.58 1.50 3.03
N HIS A 967 10.83 0.77 4.11
CA HIS A 967 10.22 -0.52 4.41
C HIS A 967 10.03 -0.70 5.93
N TYR A 968 8.82 -1.02 6.40
CA TYR A 968 8.49 -0.86 7.82
C TYR A 968 8.69 -2.09 8.72
N PHE A 969 8.84 -3.32 8.20
CA PHE A 969 8.82 -4.51 9.07
C PHE A 969 9.94 -4.53 10.14
N GLN A 970 11.06 -3.83 9.90
CA GLN A 970 12.20 -3.76 10.82
C GLN A 970 12.08 -2.55 11.76
N GLY A 971 11.12 -1.65 11.53
CA GLY A 971 10.85 -0.47 12.36
C GLY A 971 9.98 -0.72 13.59
N THR A 972 9.74 -1.98 13.95
CA THR A 972 8.85 -2.43 15.03
C THR A 972 9.33 -2.07 16.44
N VAL A 973 10.55 -1.53 16.59
CA VAL A 973 11.01 -0.84 17.81
C VAL A 973 10.03 0.22 18.31
N THR A 974 9.29 0.85 17.39
CA THR A 974 8.28 1.87 17.73
C THR A 974 7.12 1.33 18.56
N GLN A 975 6.69 0.08 18.35
CA GLN A 975 5.71 -0.55 19.23
C GLN A 975 6.22 -0.61 20.68
N TRP A 976 7.49 -0.98 20.87
CA TRP A 976 8.11 -0.99 22.19
C TRP A 976 8.20 0.43 22.80
N LEU A 977 8.46 1.45 21.98
CA LEU A 977 8.41 2.84 22.45
C LEU A 977 7.04 3.22 23.01
N TYR A 978 5.95 2.84 22.35
CA TYR A 978 4.61 3.17 22.83
C TYR A 978 4.21 2.34 24.06
N GLU A 979 4.44 1.03 24.01
CA GLU A 979 3.92 0.05 24.97
C GLU A 979 4.78 -0.09 26.24
N ASN A 980 6.09 0.12 26.14
CA ASN A 980 7.04 -0.10 27.25
C ASN A 980 7.68 1.19 27.72
N VAL A 981 8.16 2.04 26.81
CA VAL A 981 8.77 3.33 27.18
C VAL A 981 7.69 4.32 27.60
N GLY A 982 6.67 4.55 26.76
CA GLY A 982 5.49 5.35 27.09
C GLY A 982 4.54 4.63 28.04
N GLY A 983 4.46 3.30 27.92
CA GLY A 983 3.71 2.43 28.82
C GLY A 983 2.25 2.22 28.44
N LEU A 984 1.75 2.72 27.30
CA LEU A 984 0.35 2.62 26.92
C LEU A 984 0.12 1.39 26.04
N ARG A 985 -0.73 0.46 26.48
CA ARG A 985 -0.97 -0.81 25.77
C ARG A 985 -2.45 -1.00 25.47
N PRO A 986 -2.81 -1.48 24.27
CA PRO A 986 -4.19 -1.83 23.96
C PRO A 986 -4.66 -2.94 24.89
N GLY A 987 -5.81 -2.73 25.53
CA GLY A 987 -6.54 -3.83 26.17
C GLY A 987 -7.51 -4.45 25.18
N ASP A 988 -8.80 -4.22 25.39
CA ASP A 988 -9.85 -4.92 24.67
C ASP A 988 -11.10 -4.04 24.42
N ALA A 989 -11.94 -4.49 23.48
CA ALA A 989 -13.23 -3.88 23.14
C ALA A 989 -13.18 -2.37 22.85
N GLY A 990 -12.24 -1.96 22.00
CA GLY A 990 -12.05 -0.56 21.61
C GLY A 990 -11.60 0.31 22.78
N TYR A 991 -10.55 -0.11 23.48
CA TYR A 991 -10.03 0.55 24.69
C TYR A 991 -11.07 0.71 25.83
N ALA A 992 -12.11 -0.13 25.90
CA ALA A 992 -12.97 -0.19 27.08
C ALA A 992 -12.15 -0.57 28.33
N ARG A 993 -11.13 -1.42 28.11
CA ARG A 993 -10.04 -1.69 29.05
C ARG A 993 -8.72 -1.41 28.36
N PHE A 994 -7.76 -0.87 29.08
CA PHE A 994 -6.38 -0.72 28.61
C PHE A 994 -5.39 -0.78 29.77
N VAL A 995 -4.11 -0.92 29.44
CA VAL A 995 -3.04 -1.06 30.45
C VAL A 995 -2.10 0.12 30.33
N VAL A 996 -1.73 0.69 31.48
CA VAL A 996 -0.62 1.63 31.60
C VAL A 996 0.49 0.98 32.42
N ARG A 997 1.58 0.57 31.76
CA ARG A 997 2.72 -0.12 32.35
C ARG A 997 4.04 0.38 31.73
N PRO A 998 4.53 1.57 32.14
CA PRO A 998 5.84 2.03 31.74
C PRO A 998 6.93 1.27 32.50
N ASP A 999 8.04 0.96 31.84
CA ASP A 999 9.18 0.35 32.52
C ASP A 999 9.89 1.35 33.44
N ALA A 1000 10.03 2.61 32.99
CA ALA A 1000 10.51 3.77 33.74
C ALA A 1000 11.70 3.54 34.69
N ARG A 1001 12.59 2.58 34.38
CA ARG A 1001 13.76 2.20 35.21
C ARG A 1001 15.09 2.42 34.51
N THR A 1002 15.14 2.30 33.18
CA THR A 1002 16.37 2.46 32.39
C THR A 1002 16.15 3.36 31.16
N GLY A 1003 17.23 3.97 30.67
CA GLY A 1003 17.31 4.63 29.37
C GLY A 1003 16.75 6.05 29.28
N VAL A 1004 15.60 6.30 29.90
CA VAL A 1004 14.91 7.60 29.87
C VAL A 1004 14.52 8.11 31.26
N SER A 1005 14.44 9.44 31.41
CA SER A 1005 14.01 10.14 32.63
C SER A 1005 12.56 10.61 32.59
N TRP A 1006 11.97 10.75 31.39
CA TRP A 1006 10.54 10.98 31.21
C TRP A 1006 10.08 10.46 29.84
N ALA A 1007 8.80 10.10 29.74
CA ALA A 1007 8.12 9.80 28.49
C ALA A 1007 6.62 10.14 28.58
N ARG A 1008 5.99 10.45 27.43
CA ARG A 1008 4.54 10.63 27.30
C ARG A 1008 4.07 10.05 25.98
N THR A 1009 2.92 9.39 26.03
CA THR A 1009 2.20 8.88 24.87
C THR A 1009 0.70 9.11 25.04
N SER A 1010 0.00 9.41 23.95
CA SER A 1010 -1.46 9.47 23.92
C SER A 1010 -2.01 8.86 22.64
N LEU A 1011 -3.27 8.46 22.67
CA LEU A 1011 -3.98 7.90 21.52
C LEU A 1011 -5.45 8.34 21.53
N ASP A 1012 -5.91 8.93 20.44
CA ASP A 1012 -7.31 9.23 20.17
C ASP A 1012 -8.07 7.97 19.77
N THR A 1013 -8.77 7.36 20.73
CA THR A 1013 -9.54 6.13 20.53
C THR A 1013 -10.98 6.42 20.10
N VAL A 1014 -11.75 5.36 19.83
CA VAL A 1014 -13.22 5.41 19.65
C VAL A 1014 -13.98 5.88 20.90
N ARG A 1015 -13.32 5.92 22.07
CA ARG A 1015 -13.91 6.38 23.35
C ARG A 1015 -13.41 7.76 23.78
N GLY A 1016 -12.42 8.34 23.09
CA GLY A 1016 -11.73 9.57 23.47
C GLY A 1016 -10.22 9.34 23.64
N GLU A 1017 -9.50 10.38 24.05
CA GLU A 1017 -8.06 10.28 24.28
C GLU A 1017 -7.77 9.37 25.49
N VAL A 1018 -6.91 8.37 25.30
CA VAL A 1018 -6.21 7.69 26.40
C VAL A 1018 -4.79 8.24 26.46
N SER A 1019 -4.24 8.42 27.66
CA SER A 1019 -2.88 8.95 27.80
C SER A 1019 -2.11 8.34 28.96
N ALA A 1020 -0.80 8.22 28.78
CA ALA A 1020 0.16 7.83 29.80
C ALA A 1020 1.36 8.78 29.73
N GLY A 1021 1.79 9.29 30.88
CA GLY A 1021 2.99 10.12 30.96
C GLY A 1021 3.69 9.92 32.29
N TRP A 1022 5.00 9.89 32.31
CA TRP A 1022 5.76 9.74 33.53
C TRP A 1022 7.07 10.52 33.50
N ALA A 1023 7.55 10.91 34.68
CA ALA A 1023 8.84 11.55 34.87
C ALA A 1023 9.45 11.16 36.21
N ARG A 1024 10.78 11.02 36.25
CA ARG A 1024 11.53 10.91 37.50
C ARG A 1024 12.02 12.29 37.91
N LEU A 1025 11.58 12.75 39.08
CA LEU A 1025 11.88 14.06 39.64
C LEU A 1025 12.32 13.87 41.10
N ASP A 1026 13.50 14.37 41.47
CA ASP A 1026 14.00 14.34 42.86
C ASP A 1026 14.00 12.94 43.51
N GLY A 1027 14.26 11.89 42.73
CA GLY A 1027 14.24 10.50 43.20
C GLY A 1027 12.86 9.86 43.31
N GLU A 1028 11.78 10.60 43.05
CA GLU A 1028 10.42 10.08 42.95
C GLU A 1028 9.99 9.92 41.48
N LEU A 1029 9.23 8.86 41.18
CA LEU A 1029 8.53 8.71 39.90
C LEU A 1029 7.13 9.32 40.02
N ARG A 1030 6.75 10.19 39.08
CA ARG A 1030 5.38 10.68 38.90
C ARG A 1030 4.80 10.07 37.63
N LEU A 1031 3.66 9.39 37.74
CA LEU A 1031 2.91 8.78 36.63
C LEU A 1031 1.53 9.42 36.50
N THR A 1032 1.23 10.02 35.35
CA THR A 1032 -0.06 10.59 34.97
C THR A 1032 -0.79 9.69 33.97
N VAL A 1033 -2.07 9.45 34.19
CA VAL A 1033 -2.91 8.59 33.34
C VAL A 1033 -4.23 9.29 33.03
N GLY A 1034 -4.54 9.47 31.75
CA GLY A 1034 -5.84 9.97 31.28
C GLY A 1034 -6.73 8.81 30.82
N VAL A 1035 -7.93 8.73 31.40
CA VAL A 1035 -8.92 7.68 31.12
C VAL A 1035 -10.21 8.32 30.61
N PRO A 1036 -10.66 8.04 29.37
CA PRO A 1036 -11.88 8.61 28.83
C PRO A 1036 -13.15 7.99 29.45
N VAL A 1037 -14.30 8.62 29.23
CA VAL A 1037 -15.58 8.12 29.73
C VAL A 1037 -15.89 6.77 29.10
N GLY A 1038 -16.33 5.80 29.92
CA GLY A 1038 -16.63 4.45 29.47
C GLY A 1038 -15.42 3.53 29.30
N ALA A 1039 -14.24 3.96 29.76
CA ALA A 1039 -13.03 3.15 29.80
C ALA A 1039 -12.55 2.91 31.25
N THR A 1040 -11.69 1.89 31.42
CA THR A 1040 -10.97 1.61 32.67
C THR A 1040 -9.51 1.26 32.36
N ALA A 1041 -8.59 1.86 33.09
CA ALA A 1041 -7.16 1.54 33.02
C ALA A 1041 -6.76 0.58 34.14
N GLU A 1042 -5.96 -0.43 33.80
CA GLU A 1042 -5.10 -1.13 34.76
C GLU A 1042 -3.73 -0.42 34.78
N VAL A 1043 -3.41 0.23 35.90
CA VAL A 1043 -2.21 1.07 36.06
C VAL A 1043 -1.17 0.34 36.89
N HIS A 1044 -0.04 0.02 36.28
CA HIS A 1044 1.13 -0.58 36.89
C HIS A 1044 2.10 0.53 37.27
N VAL A 1045 2.15 0.87 38.56
CA VAL A 1045 3.06 1.91 39.07
C VAL A 1045 4.39 1.25 39.46
N PRO A 1046 5.52 1.59 38.84
CA PRO A 1046 6.84 1.10 39.25
C PRO A 1046 7.11 1.39 40.73
N ALA A 1047 7.38 0.34 41.51
CA ALA A 1047 7.63 0.42 42.94
C ALA A 1047 8.19 -0.91 43.48
N ALA A 1048 9.14 -0.83 44.41
CA ALA A 1048 9.62 -2.00 45.15
C ALA A 1048 8.52 -2.63 46.04
N ALA A 1049 7.70 -1.80 46.70
CA ALA A 1049 6.58 -2.24 47.50
C ALA A 1049 5.35 -1.32 47.36
N ARG A 1050 4.17 -1.86 47.69
CA ARG A 1050 2.92 -1.09 47.73
C ARG A 1050 3.01 0.17 48.61
N ALA A 1051 3.75 0.11 49.71
CA ALA A 1051 3.90 1.22 50.64
C ALA A 1051 4.66 2.42 50.04
N ASP A 1052 5.41 2.20 48.95
CA ASP A 1052 6.18 3.24 48.28
C ASP A 1052 5.33 4.11 47.36
N VAL A 1053 4.08 3.69 47.07
CA VAL A 1053 3.19 4.36 46.13
C VAL A 1053 2.14 5.21 46.84
N ARG A 1054 2.11 6.49 46.49
CA ARG A 1054 1.02 7.41 46.82
C ARG A 1054 0.03 7.47 45.66
N ALA A 1055 -1.09 6.79 45.81
CA ALA A 1055 -2.16 6.78 44.80
C ALA A 1055 -3.25 7.83 45.06
N PRO A 1056 -3.89 8.34 44.01
CA PRO A 1056 -4.97 9.31 44.14
C PRO A 1056 -6.25 8.65 44.66
N ARG A 1057 -7.05 9.42 45.43
CA ARG A 1057 -8.36 8.98 45.94
C ARG A 1057 -9.28 8.64 44.76
N GLY A 1058 -9.99 7.50 44.84
CA GLY A 1058 -10.89 7.02 43.78
C GLY A 1058 -10.30 5.90 42.93
N THR A 1059 -9.00 5.65 43.01
CA THR A 1059 -8.36 4.45 42.43
C THR A 1059 -8.42 3.27 43.39
N ARG A 1060 -8.46 2.05 42.83
CA ARG A 1060 -8.53 0.81 43.62
C ARG A 1060 -7.24 0.01 43.48
N PHE A 1061 -6.62 -0.38 44.59
CA PHE A 1061 -5.53 -1.37 44.54
C PHE A 1061 -6.04 -2.71 44.04
N VAL A 1062 -5.30 -3.35 43.14
CA VAL A 1062 -5.63 -4.67 42.61
C VAL A 1062 -4.69 -5.72 43.21
N ARG A 1063 -3.38 -5.55 43.00
CA ARG A 1063 -2.35 -6.53 43.42
C ARG A 1063 -0.96 -5.92 43.42
N ALA A 1064 -0.01 -6.59 44.08
CA ALA A 1064 1.41 -6.32 43.93
C ALA A 1064 2.00 -7.34 42.94
N GLU A 1065 2.89 -6.87 42.07
CA GLU A 1065 3.69 -7.68 41.16
C GLU A 1065 5.17 -7.35 41.35
N PRO A 1066 6.11 -8.22 40.96
CA PRO A 1066 7.53 -7.89 41.02
C PRO A 1066 7.83 -6.57 40.32
N GLY A 1067 8.26 -5.56 41.10
CA GLY A 1067 8.59 -4.22 40.62
C GLY A 1067 7.40 -3.28 40.36
N PHE A 1068 6.15 -3.69 40.66
CA PHE A 1068 4.97 -2.85 40.42
C PHE A 1068 3.90 -2.96 41.52
N ALA A 1069 3.22 -1.85 41.80
CA ALA A 1069 1.93 -1.84 42.48
C ALA A 1069 0.82 -1.56 41.46
N VAL A 1070 -0.16 -2.47 41.35
CA VAL A 1070 -1.20 -2.43 40.31
C VAL A 1070 -2.50 -1.84 40.83
N TYR A 1071 -3.08 -0.92 40.08
CA TYR A 1071 -4.31 -0.21 40.40
C TYR A 1071 -5.32 -0.29 39.25
N SER A 1072 -6.60 -0.09 39.57
CA SER A 1072 -7.66 0.14 38.61
C SER A 1072 -8.16 1.58 38.73
N ALA A 1073 -8.32 2.25 37.59
CA ALA A 1073 -8.77 3.63 37.49
C ALA A 1073 -9.83 3.77 36.38
N GLY A 1074 -11.00 4.35 36.70
CA GLY A 1074 -12.03 4.70 35.73
C GLY A 1074 -11.81 6.08 35.10
N HIS A 1075 -12.84 6.66 34.48
CA HIS A 1075 -12.78 8.00 33.87
C HIS A 1075 -12.10 9.05 34.76
N GLY A 1076 -11.20 9.83 34.17
CA GLY A 1076 -10.56 10.99 34.77
C GLY A 1076 -9.06 11.06 34.49
N GLU A 1077 -8.44 12.11 35.02
CA GLU A 1077 -6.99 12.31 35.04
C GLU A 1077 -6.43 11.90 36.40
N TRP A 1078 -5.51 10.94 36.41
CA TRP A 1078 -4.95 10.34 37.62
C TRP A 1078 -3.47 10.62 37.74
N THR A 1079 -2.98 10.92 38.94
CA THR A 1079 -1.54 11.07 39.23
C THR A 1079 -1.12 10.18 40.38
N PHE A 1080 -0.19 9.27 40.11
CA PHE A 1080 0.48 8.40 41.09
C PHE A 1080 1.89 8.92 41.34
N THR A 1081 2.41 8.78 42.56
CA THR A 1081 3.83 8.99 42.85
C THR A 1081 4.44 7.77 43.53
N SER A 1082 5.72 7.47 43.25
CA SER A 1082 6.47 6.35 43.82
C SER A 1082 7.86 6.81 44.28
N ARG A 1083 8.26 6.45 45.51
CA ARG A 1083 9.54 6.87 46.11
C ARG A 1083 10.71 5.91 45.89
N ASN A 1084 10.41 4.70 45.47
CA ASN A 1084 11.40 3.66 45.21
C ASN A 1084 11.00 2.91 43.92
N PRO A 1085 11.03 3.61 42.76
CA PRO A 1085 10.48 3.12 41.50
C PRO A 1085 11.32 2.07 40.78
#